data_AF-A0A1Y4EVV6-F1
#
_entry.id   AF-A0A1Y4EVV6-F1
#
_cell.length_a   1.000
_cell.length_b   1.000
_cell.length_c   1.000
_cell.angle_alpha   90.00
_cell.angle_beta   90.00
_cell.angle_gamma   90.00
#
_symmetry.space_group_name_H-M   'P 1'
#
loop_
_entity.id
_entity.type
_entity.pdbx_description
1 polymer ?
#
loop_
_entity_poly.entity_id
_entity_poly.type
_entity_poly.pdbx_seq_one_letter_code
_entity_poly.pdbx_strand_id
1 'polypeptide(L)'
;MLINRIFSGSDAVYGLTAEAVENAISQHGEDKAVGFPHTAYCLPCYYSVTGVKVKTLGELREALTVVKSLMTREHELEDALMSGVATALCAEFIEALKYLDGAVPYEEPCYGHLADSVIRELGVPLVTGDIPGVAVILGSAPTAQEGVDLIKSYQAQGILVTLVGGIIEQATELGLKMGYNLRIVPLGKDVTSVIHVVSVALRAALIFGNITPGDAGSLLSYTAERVPAFVNAFKPVDDVILAAGAGAIKLGFPVISNENENIVEVPGALIACPNVADFNKVSLEARNIKIKITNIDIPVAFASAFEGEIIRRGDMQVEFDGSRVDCAELVQTKEMDEVEDHKIEVIGPDVDTFELGSKHSLAYVVEVAGKKMQPDFEPVIERKFHNYINCIEGVYHTGQRDMFRIRISKDAYEAGFRAKHIGEVLYAQVKNEFEAVVDKCQVKIYTDPAECTRIRHEVAVPAFDRRDARLETLTDESVDVYYSCILCQAFSPSHVCIVTPERLGLCGAVSWLDAKATNELDPAGPCQIVTKEKPIDENLGAYEDVDEAVKKFSQGALEHVTLYSIMQDPMTSCGCFECICGIEPFSNGVVIANREYAGMTPLGMTFPEMASMTGGGVQTPGFMGHGKHFIGSKKFMKAEGGIERIVWMPKELKETVAERLNKTARELYGIENFTDMIGDETIATDPETLVAFLTEHQHPALSMEPMM
;
A
#
# COMPACT_ATOMS: atom_id res chain seq x y z
N MET A 1 19.40 35.69 -23.13
CA MET A 1 18.39 35.03 -23.97
C MET A 1 17.49 34.14 -23.12
N LEU A 2 18.04 33.15 -22.39
CA LEU A 2 17.29 32.26 -21.49
C LEU A 2 16.41 33.01 -20.46
N ILE A 3 16.99 33.92 -19.67
CA ILE A 3 16.27 34.72 -18.66
C ILE A 3 15.08 35.51 -19.26
N ASN A 4 15.28 36.13 -20.43
CA ASN A 4 14.22 36.91 -21.10
C ASN A 4 13.03 36.05 -21.52
N ARG A 5 13.30 34.82 -21.98
CA ARG A 5 12.25 33.87 -22.34
C ARG A 5 11.48 33.41 -21.09
N ILE A 6 12.18 33.15 -19.98
CA ILE A 6 11.54 32.85 -18.68
C ILE A 6 10.65 34.02 -18.24
N PHE A 7 11.13 35.26 -18.32
CA PHE A 7 10.33 36.45 -17.99
C PHE A 7 9.12 36.59 -18.91
N SER A 8 9.28 36.36 -20.21
CA SER A 8 8.21 36.45 -21.19
C SER A 8 7.12 35.40 -20.94
N GLY A 9 7.52 34.16 -20.65
CA GLY A 9 6.60 33.10 -20.24
C GLY A 9 5.87 33.42 -18.94
N SER A 10 6.60 33.89 -17.92
CA SER A 10 6.05 34.29 -16.64
C SER A 10 5.04 35.45 -16.77
N ASP A 11 5.35 36.46 -17.59
CA ASP A 11 4.43 37.57 -17.88
C ASP A 11 3.16 37.10 -18.62
N ALA A 12 3.30 36.19 -19.58
CA ALA A 12 2.16 35.61 -20.29
C ALA A 12 1.22 34.85 -19.34
N VAL A 13 1.78 33.97 -18.49
CA VAL A 13 0.99 33.17 -17.53
C VAL A 13 0.35 34.07 -16.47
N TYR A 14 1.06 35.08 -15.97
CA TYR A 14 0.50 36.06 -15.03
C TYR A 14 -0.68 36.82 -15.66
N GLY A 15 -0.53 37.29 -16.90
CA GLY A 15 -1.60 38.00 -17.62
C GLY A 15 -2.86 37.15 -17.77
N LEU A 16 -2.69 35.90 -18.22
CA LEU A 16 -3.79 34.92 -18.34
C LEU A 16 -4.46 34.65 -16.99
N THR A 17 -3.67 34.52 -15.92
CA THR A 17 -4.21 34.25 -14.58
C THR A 17 -4.99 35.43 -14.04
N ALA A 18 -4.47 36.65 -14.19
CA ALA A 18 -5.15 37.86 -13.75
C ALA A 18 -6.50 38.03 -14.47
N GLU A 19 -6.53 37.81 -15.78
CA GLU A 19 -7.78 37.84 -16.55
C GLU A 19 -8.76 36.75 -16.09
N ALA A 20 -8.29 35.52 -15.86
CA ALA A 20 -9.13 34.42 -15.39
C ALA A 20 -9.74 34.70 -14.00
N VAL A 21 -8.96 35.24 -13.06
CA VAL A 21 -9.44 35.61 -11.72
C VAL A 21 -10.47 36.73 -11.78
N GLU A 22 -10.22 37.79 -12.56
CA GLU A 22 -11.20 38.89 -12.71
C GLU A 22 -12.50 38.42 -13.40
N ASN A 23 -12.40 37.54 -14.39
CA ASN A 23 -13.56 36.93 -15.03
C ASN A 23 -14.37 36.08 -14.03
N ALA A 24 -13.70 35.27 -13.19
CA ALA A 24 -14.37 34.48 -12.17
C ALA A 24 -15.05 35.37 -11.10
N ILE A 25 -14.38 36.44 -10.64
CA ILE A 25 -14.97 37.41 -9.70
C ILE A 25 -16.20 38.07 -10.32
N SER A 26 -16.12 38.47 -11.58
CA SER A 26 -17.24 39.10 -12.29
C SER A 26 -18.46 38.18 -12.41
N GLN A 27 -18.24 36.86 -12.49
CA GLN A 27 -19.30 35.86 -12.62
C GLN A 27 -19.87 35.39 -11.27
N HIS A 28 -19.02 35.25 -10.24
CA HIS A 28 -19.39 34.59 -8.99
C HIS A 28 -19.33 35.48 -7.73
N GLY A 29 -18.74 36.67 -7.82
CA GLY A 29 -18.52 37.60 -6.70
C GLY A 29 -17.24 37.29 -5.89
N GLU A 30 -16.76 38.28 -5.13
CA GLU A 30 -15.50 38.20 -4.37
C GLU A 30 -15.54 37.21 -3.21
N ASP A 31 -16.70 37.07 -2.54
CA ASP A 31 -16.89 36.16 -1.39
C ASP A 31 -16.99 34.68 -1.80
N LYS A 32 -16.95 34.37 -3.10
CA LYS A 32 -17.05 33.00 -3.60
C LYS A 32 -15.88 32.16 -3.10
N ALA A 33 -16.18 31.02 -2.48
CA ALA A 33 -15.17 30.08 -2.02
C ALA A 33 -14.39 29.47 -3.21
N VAL A 34 -13.07 29.34 -3.04
CA VAL A 34 -12.14 28.74 -4.01
C VAL A 34 -11.12 27.86 -3.27
N GLY A 35 -10.76 26.73 -3.86
CA GLY A 35 -9.79 25.79 -3.30
C GLY A 35 -9.87 24.42 -3.95
N PHE A 36 -8.94 23.54 -3.59
CA PHE A 36 -8.95 22.16 -4.04
C PHE A 36 -9.75 21.24 -3.11
N PRO A 37 -10.33 20.15 -3.63
CA PRO A 37 -11.02 19.17 -2.81
C PRO A 37 -10.03 18.36 -1.95
N HIS A 38 -10.49 17.90 -0.78
CA HIS A 38 -9.77 16.94 0.08
C HIS A 38 -8.33 17.34 0.46
N THR A 39 -8.09 18.63 0.72
CA THR A 39 -6.82 19.12 1.26
C THR A 39 -7.00 20.07 2.46
N ALA A 40 -6.14 19.92 3.47
CA ALA A 40 -6.06 20.82 4.63
C ALA A 40 -5.20 22.07 4.35
N TYR A 41 -4.53 22.12 3.20
CA TYR A 41 -3.52 23.12 2.85
C TYR A 41 -4.05 24.21 1.90
N CYS A 42 -5.37 24.32 1.71
CA CYS A 42 -6.03 25.31 0.85
C CYS A 42 -5.51 25.28 -0.61
N LEU A 43 -4.69 26.27 -0.98
CA LEU A 43 -3.88 26.29 -2.21
C LEU A 43 -2.44 25.92 -1.82
N PRO A 44 -2.04 24.64 -1.93
CA PRO A 44 -0.87 24.15 -1.23
C PRO A 44 0.43 24.83 -1.64
N CYS A 45 0.62 25.17 -2.92
CA CYS A 45 1.85 25.81 -3.39
C CYS A 45 1.95 27.24 -2.84
N TYR A 46 0.89 28.03 -2.99
CA TYR A 46 0.84 29.39 -2.45
C TYR A 46 0.98 29.42 -0.93
N TYR A 47 0.26 28.53 -0.23
CA TYR A 47 0.34 28.42 1.22
C TYR A 47 1.74 28.01 1.70
N SER A 48 2.38 27.06 1.02
CA SER A 48 3.74 26.62 1.37
C SER A 48 4.74 27.77 1.25
N VAL A 49 4.65 28.56 0.17
CA VAL A 49 5.60 29.65 -0.11
C VAL A 49 5.34 30.88 0.77
N THR A 50 4.09 31.24 1.03
CA THR A 50 3.74 32.52 1.66
C THR A 50 3.26 32.41 3.10
N GLY A 51 2.82 31.22 3.54
CA GLY A 51 2.16 31.01 4.83
C GLY A 51 0.73 31.55 4.90
N VAL A 52 0.21 32.11 3.81
CA VAL A 52 -1.14 32.71 3.75
C VAL A 52 -2.13 31.73 3.13
N LYS A 53 -3.24 31.50 3.83
CA LYS A 53 -4.35 30.69 3.30
C LYS A 53 -5.25 31.56 2.44
N VAL A 54 -5.55 31.07 1.23
CA VAL A 54 -6.53 31.67 0.31
C VAL A 54 -7.75 30.76 0.26
N LYS A 55 -8.93 31.33 0.48
CA LYS A 55 -10.22 30.64 0.57
C LYS A 55 -11.30 31.27 -0.29
N THR A 56 -11.16 32.52 -0.71
CA THR A 56 -12.15 33.22 -1.55
C THR A 56 -11.54 33.81 -2.81
N LEU A 57 -12.35 34.13 -3.81
CA LEU A 57 -11.88 34.79 -5.04
C LEU A 57 -11.30 36.18 -4.78
N GLY A 58 -11.85 36.93 -3.80
CA GLY A 58 -11.28 38.20 -3.37
C GLY A 58 -9.86 38.05 -2.82
N GLU A 59 -9.64 37.07 -1.95
CA GLU A 59 -8.31 36.73 -1.42
C GLU A 59 -7.36 36.24 -2.54
N LEU A 60 -7.88 35.53 -3.55
CA LEU A 60 -7.11 35.08 -4.71
C LEU A 60 -6.60 36.26 -5.56
N ARG A 61 -7.42 37.31 -5.73
CA ARG A 61 -7.02 38.56 -6.38
C ARG A 61 -5.95 39.31 -5.58
N GLU A 62 -6.07 39.37 -4.25
CA GLU A 62 -5.01 39.95 -3.41
C GLU A 62 -3.70 39.15 -3.52
N ALA A 63 -3.78 37.83 -3.55
CA ALA A 63 -2.64 36.93 -3.72
C ALA A 63 -1.88 37.16 -5.03
N LEU A 64 -2.55 37.59 -6.12
CA LEU A 64 -1.87 37.99 -7.37
C LEU A 64 -0.91 39.17 -7.16
N THR A 65 -1.19 40.07 -6.22
CA THR A 65 -0.28 41.18 -5.88
C THR A 65 1.02 40.66 -5.28
N VAL A 66 0.93 39.61 -4.44
CA VAL A 66 2.09 38.92 -3.88
C VAL A 66 2.86 38.21 -4.98
N VAL A 67 2.18 37.47 -5.87
CA VAL A 67 2.82 36.81 -7.02
C VAL A 67 3.56 37.82 -7.89
N LYS A 68 2.96 39.00 -8.15
CA LYS A 68 3.60 40.04 -8.94
C LYS A 68 4.88 40.59 -8.30
N SER A 69 4.95 40.62 -6.97
CA SER A 69 6.15 41.04 -6.24
C SER A 69 7.33 40.08 -6.40
N LEU A 70 7.08 38.80 -6.72
CA LEU A 70 8.12 37.79 -7.00
C LEU A 70 8.66 37.89 -8.43
N MET A 71 7.97 38.63 -9.31
CA MET A 71 8.31 38.79 -10.73
C MET A 71 9.24 39.99 -10.94
N THR A 72 10.38 39.97 -10.27
CA THR A 72 11.44 40.96 -10.49
C THR A 72 12.04 40.79 -11.89
N ARG A 73 12.57 41.88 -12.46
CA ARG A 73 13.09 41.92 -13.85
C ARG A 73 14.57 42.26 -13.90
N GLU A 74 15.26 42.07 -12.78
CA GLU A 74 16.72 42.11 -12.74
C GLU A 74 17.27 40.90 -13.50
N HIS A 75 18.36 41.07 -14.24
CA HIS A 75 18.92 40.03 -15.09
C HIS A 75 19.84 39.05 -14.34
N GLU A 76 19.39 38.61 -13.17
CA GLU A 76 20.11 37.66 -12.31
C GLU A 76 19.40 36.29 -12.31
N LEU A 77 20.13 35.24 -11.96
CA LEU A 77 19.61 33.87 -11.96
C LEU A 77 18.44 33.70 -10.97
N GLU A 78 18.55 34.32 -9.79
CA GLU A 78 17.53 34.22 -8.75
C GLU A 78 16.18 34.81 -9.20
N ASP A 79 16.20 35.96 -9.87
CA ASP A 79 15.00 36.62 -10.41
C ASP A 79 14.31 35.77 -11.48
N ALA A 80 15.08 35.07 -12.31
CA ALA A 80 14.55 34.11 -13.28
C ALA A 80 13.88 32.91 -12.59
N LEU A 81 14.52 32.34 -11.56
CA LEU A 81 13.97 31.22 -10.80
C LEU A 81 12.72 31.62 -10.00
N MET A 82 12.71 32.80 -9.39
CA MET A 82 11.54 33.35 -8.69
C MET A 82 10.39 33.69 -9.64
N SER A 83 10.68 34.13 -10.86
CA SER A 83 9.65 34.23 -11.93
C SER A 83 9.10 32.86 -12.31
N GLY A 84 9.90 31.79 -12.21
CA GLY A 84 9.44 30.42 -12.33
C GLY A 84 8.49 30.00 -11.19
N VAL A 85 8.82 30.35 -9.94
CA VAL A 85 7.92 30.15 -8.79
C VAL A 85 6.61 30.91 -8.99
N ALA A 86 6.66 32.18 -9.42
CA ALA A 86 5.47 32.96 -9.74
C ALA A 86 4.60 32.29 -10.82
N THR A 87 5.22 31.69 -11.83
CA THR A 87 4.53 30.93 -12.88
C THR A 87 3.81 29.72 -12.32
N ALA A 88 4.45 28.97 -11.40
CA ALA A 88 3.82 27.84 -10.72
C ALA A 88 2.62 28.28 -9.85
N LEU A 89 2.73 29.39 -9.10
CA LEU A 89 1.63 29.92 -8.30
C LEU A 89 0.45 30.37 -9.19
N CYS A 90 0.73 31.01 -10.32
CA CYS A 90 -0.29 31.35 -11.30
C CYS A 90 -0.99 30.10 -11.88
N ALA A 91 -0.25 29.05 -12.21
CA ALA A 91 -0.83 27.78 -12.64
C ALA A 91 -1.74 27.17 -11.55
N GLU A 92 -1.36 27.27 -10.27
CA GLU A 92 -2.21 26.82 -9.16
C GLU A 92 -3.54 27.57 -9.12
N PHE A 93 -3.51 28.87 -9.37
CA PHE A 93 -4.72 29.71 -9.35
C PHE A 93 -5.64 29.34 -10.52
N ILE A 94 -5.09 29.19 -11.74
CA ILE A 94 -5.84 28.73 -12.90
C ILE A 94 -6.48 27.36 -12.63
N GLU A 95 -5.73 26.42 -12.07
CA GLU A 95 -6.24 25.09 -11.73
C GLU A 95 -7.32 25.14 -10.64
N ALA A 96 -7.15 25.96 -9.59
CA ALA A 96 -8.15 26.11 -8.53
C ALA A 96 -9.48 26.67 -9.05
N LEU A 97 -9.44 27.58 -10.02
CA LEU A 97 -10.64 28.12 -10.67
C LEU A 97 -11.46 27.03 -11.39
N LYS A 98 -10.80 25.97 -11.90
CA LYS A 98 -11.49 24.83 -12.54
C LYS A 98 -12.37 24.02 -11.56
N TYR A 99 -12.12 24.13 -10.24
CA TYR A 99 -12.84 23.40 -9.18
C TYR A 99 -13.94 24.22 -8.50
N LEU A 100 -14.23 25.44 -8.98
CA LEU A 100 -15.32 26.25 -8.45
C LEU A 100 -16.65 25.49 -8.47
N ASP A 101 -17.51 25.77 -7.49
CA ASP A 101 -18.84 25.15 -7.39
C ASP A 101 -18.84 23.62 -7.25
N GLY A 102 -17.73 23.04 -6.77
CA GLY A 102 -17.59 21.59 -6.62
C GLY A 102 -17.47 20.88 -7.96
N ALA A 103 -17.06 21.60 -9.02
CA ALA A 103 -16.80 21.02 -10.32
C ALA A 103 -15.75 19.90 -10.24
N VAL A 104 -15.89 18.92 -11.12
CA VAL A 104 -14.96 17.81 -11.30
C VAL A 104 -14.34 17.95 -12.69
N PRO A 105 -13.32 18.82 -12.86
CA PRO A 105 -12.82 19.21 -14.18
C PRO A 105 -11.97 18.13 -14.86
N TYR A 106 -11.64 17.05 -14.14
CA TYR A 106 -10.83 15.95 -14.65
C TYR A 106 -11.61 14.64 -14.56
N GLU A 107 -11.52 13.86 -15.63
CA GLU A 107 -12.08 12.51 -15.74
C GLU A 107 -10.97 11.53 -16.09
N GLU A 108 -11.17 10.25 -15.76
CA GLU A 108 -10.21 9.20 -16.08
C GLU A 108 -9.87 9.20 -17.59
N PRO A 109 -8.57 9.06 -17.95
CA PRO A 109 -7.46 8.65 -17.09
C PRO A 109 -6.77 9.79 -16.30
N CYS A 110 -7.22 11.04 -16.41
CA CYS A 110 -6.61 12.18 -15.73
C CYS A 110 -7.12 12.36 -14.30
N TYR A 111 -6.21 12.55 -13.35
CA TYR A 111 -6.54 12.70 -11.93
C TYR A 111 -6.72 14.15 -11.46
N GLY A 112 -6.06 15.12 -12.11
CA GLY A 112 -6.05 16.51 -11.63
C GLY A 112 -5.39 16.64 -10.25
N HIS A 113 -6.08 17.31 -9.33
CA HIS A 113 -5.61 17.52 -7.96
C HIS A 113 -5.53 16.21 -7.17
N LEU A 114 -4.35 16.00 -6.56
CA LEU A 114 -4.06 14.84 -5.72
C LEU A 114 -4.45 15.16 -4.26
N ALA A 115 -5.37 14.40 -3.67
CA ALA A 115 -5.82 14.60 -2.28
C ALA A 115 -4.71 14.36 -1.25
N ASP A 116 -4.84 14.94 -0.05
CA ASP A 116 -3.83 14.78 1.01
C ASP A 116 -3.67 13.30 1.43
N SER A 117 -4.73 12.50 1.38
CA SER A 117 -4.68 11.05 1.65
C SER A 117 -3.75 10.31 0.69
N VAL A 118 -3.74 10.67 -0.59
CA VAL A 118 -2.85 10.08 -1.60
C VAL A 118 -1.40 10.44 -1.32
N ILE A 119 -1.13 11.68 -0.88
CA ILE A 119 0.23 12.09 -0.51
C ILE A 119 0.72 11.34 0.72
N ARG A 120 -0.17 11.12 1.68
CA ARG A 120 0.08 10.35 2.90
C ARG A 120 0.43 8.90 2.60
N GLU A 121 -0.22 8.31 1.60
CA GLU A 121 0.04 6.97 1.09
C GLU A 121 1.38 6.90 0.33
N LEU A 122 1.65 7.84 -0.58
CA LEU A 122 2.90 7.88 -1.36
C LEU A 122 4.13 8.30 -0.53
N GLY A 123 3.92 9.01 0.57
CA GLY A 123 4.98 9.65 1.32
C GLY A 123 5.84 8.68 2.13
N VAL A 124 5.26 7.63 2.70
CA VAL A 124 6.05 6.60 3.42
C VAL A 124 7.03 5.91 2.45
N PRO A 125 6.58 5.37 1.29
CA PRO A 125 7.48 4.82 0.27
C PRO A 125 8.55 5.79 -0.24
N LEU A 126 8.25 7.09 -0.35
CA LEU A 126 9.24 8.11 -0.73
C LEU A 126 10.32 8.32 0.36
N VAL A 127 9.95 8.19 1.63
CA VAL A 127 10.89 8.35 2.76
C VAL A 127 11.72 7.07 2.98
N THR A 128 11.12 5.89 2.83
CA THR A 128 11.82 4.59 2.93
C THR A 128 12.74 4.33 1.74
N GLY A 129 12.46 4.98 0.61
CA GLY A 129 13.19 4.80 -0.65
C GLY A 129 12.63 3.68 -1.54
N ASP A 130 11.49 3.10 -1.17
CA ASP A 130 10.74 2.14 -2.00
C ASP A 130 10.22 2.79 -3.30
N ILE A 131 9.95 4.10 -3.25
CA ILE A 131 9.85 4.96 -4.43
C ILE A 131 11.16 5.74 -4.53
N PRO A 132 12.11 5.31 -5.38
CA PRO A 132 13.44 5.91 -5.44
C PRO A 132 13.46 7.29 -6.12
N GLY A 133 12.38 7.65 -6.82
CA GLY A 133 12.30 8.88 -7.60
C GLY A 133 10.88 9.22 -8.06
N VAL A 134 10.69 10.48 -8.48
CA VAL A 134 9.47 10.96 -9.16
C VAL A 134 9.84 11.56 -10.53
N ALA A 135 9.39 10.92 -11.60
CA ALA A 135 9.58 11.38 -12.97
C ALA A 135 8.36 12.19 -13.43
N VAL A 136 8.55 13.48 -13.71
CA VAL A 136 7.49 14.34 -14.28
C VAL A 136 7.68 14.44 -15.79
N ILE A 137 6.87 13.73 -16.57
CA ILE A 137 6.96 13.72 -18.05
C ILE A 137 5.93 14.68 -18.63
N LEU A 138 6.42 15.67 -19.38
CA LEU A 138 5.63 16.78 -19.91
C LEU A 138 5.77 16.89 -21.44
N GLY A 139 4.64 17.07 -22.12
CA GLY A 139 4.58 17.23 -23.58
C GLY A 139 4.27 15.93 -24.30
N SER A 140 4.73 15.79 -25.54
CA SER A 140 4.54 14.59 -26.36
C SER A 140 5.89 14.04 -26.79
N ALA A 141 6.13 12.75 -26.57
CA ALA A 141 7.33 12.07 -27.08
C ALA A 141 7.34 12.11 -28.63
N PRO A 142 8.50 11.94 -29.28
CA PRO A 142 8.56 11.95 -30.75
C PRO A 142 7.68 10.88 -31.40
N THR A 143 7.54 9.73 -30.74
CA THR A 143 6.60 8.67 -31.07
C THR A 143 5.92 8.12 -29.81
N ALA A 144 4.73 7.52 -29.96
CA ALA A 144 4.05 6.89 -28.82
C ALA A 144 4.87 5.76 -28.18
N GLN A 145 5.58 4.98 -29.01
CA GLN A 145 6.42 3.89 -28.54
C GLN A 145 7.57 4.39 -27.67
N GLU A 146 8.32 5.41 -28.11
CA GLU A 146 9.39 6.00 -27.30
C GLU A 146 8.87 6.57 -25.96
N GLY A 147 7.67 7.14 -25.96
CA GLY A 147 7.00 7.62 -24.75
C GLY A 147 6.71 6.48 -23.77
N VAL A 148 6.08 5.40 -24.25
CA VAL A 148 5.75 4.23 -23.42
C VAL A 148 7.00 3.49 -22.93
N ASP A 149 8.02 3.35 -23.78
CA ASP A 149 9.29 2.73 -23.41
C ASP A 149 9.98 3.52 -22.28
N LEU A 150 9.97 4.85 -22.36
CA LEU A 150 10.50 5.70 -21.29
C LEU A 150 9.70 5.53 -20.00
N ILE A 151 8.36 5.55 -20.05
CA ILE A 151 7.50 5.35 -18.87
C ILE A 151 7.79 3.98 -18.22
N LYS A 152 7.80 2.91 -19.01
CA LYS A 152 8.09 1.55 -18.53
C LYS A 152 9.49 1.44 -17.93
N SER A 153 10.49 2.13 -18.51
CA SER A 153 11.85 2.13 -17.98
C SER A 153 11.92 2.68 -16.54
N TYR A 154 11.15 3.72 -16.22
CA TYR A 154 11.05 4.26 -14.87
C TYR A 154 10.20 3.37 -13.96
N GLN A 155 9.06 2.88 -14.45
CA GLN A 155 8.18 1.97 -13.69
C GLN A 155 8.92 0.71 -13.24
N ALA A 156 9.72 0.10 -14.12
CA ALA A 156 10.53 -1.07 -13.81
C ALA A 156 11.60 -0.81 -12.73
N GLN A 157 11.96 0.46 -12.49
CA GLN A 157 12.85 0.89 -11.42
C GLN A 157 12.09 1.32 -10.16
N GLY A 158 10.76 1.13 -10.12
CA GLY A 158 9.89 1.53 -9.01
C GLY A 158 9.62 3.03 -8.92
N ILE A 159 10.06 3.83 -9.89
CA ILE A 159 9.88 5.30 -9.90
C ILE A 159 8.40 5.64 -10.12
N LEU A 160 7.92 6.64 -9.37
CA LEU A 160 6.61 7.23 -9.60
C LEU A 160 6.66 8.11 -10.84
N VAL A 161 5.88 7.78 -11.86
CA VAL A 161 5.81 8.54 -13.11
C VAL A 161 4.54 9.39 -13.12
N THR A 162 4.67 10.69 -13.33
CA THR A 162 3.52 11.58 -13.56
C THR A 162 3.53 12.09 -14.99
N LEU A 163 2.35 12.16 -15.61
CA LEU A 163 2.20 12.47 -17.03
C LEU A 163 1.38 13.76 -17.21
N VAL A 164 1.87 14.68 -18.04
CA VAL A 164 1.20 15.94 -18.39
C VAL A 164 1.29 16.18 -19.90
N GLY A 165 0.15 16.45 -20.54
CA GLY A 165 0.09 16.74 -21.97
C GLY A 165 -0.09 15.51 -22.86
N GLY A 166 0.38 15.59 -24.11
CA GLY A 166 0.08 14.60 -25.15
C GLY A 166 0.71 13.21 -24.91
N ILE A 167 1.67 13.08 -24.00
CA ILE A 167 2.18 11.78 -23.54
C ILE A 167 1.08 10.89 -22.94
N ILE A 168 0.03 11.49 -22.36
CA ILE A 168 -1.13 10.74 -21.83
C ILE A 168 -1.88 10.07 -22.98
N GLU A 169 -2.05 10.77 -24.10
CA GLU A 169 -2.72 10.24 -25.30
C GLU A 169 -1.89 9.13 -25.94
N GLN A 170 -0.56 9.31 -26.01
CA GLN A 170 0.38 8.31 -26.50
C GLN A 170 0.37 7.02 -25.65
N ALA A 171 0.35 7.14 -24.32
CA ALA A 171 0.25 6.01 -23.41
C ALA A 171 -1.10 5.28 -23.58
N THR A 172 -2.19 6.03 -23.74
CA THR A 172 -3.53 5.47 -23.96
C THR A 172 -3.64 4.76 -25.31
N GLU A 173 -3.06 5.33 -26.38
CA GLU A 173 -3.05 4.76 -27.73
C GLU A 173 -2.43 3.34 -27.76
N LEU A 174 -1.36 3.13 -27.00
CA LEU A 174 -0.69 1.84 -26.88
C LEU A 174 -1.23 0.95 -25.77
N GLY A 175 -2.35 1.33 -25.14
CA GLY A 175 -3.01 0.54 -24.11
C GLY A 175 -2.21 0.36 -22.82
N LEU A 176 -1.30 1.30 -22.51
CA LEU A 176 -0.56 1.27 -21.25
C LEU A 176 -1.52 1.43 -20.07
N LYS A 177 -1.52 0.46 -19.15
CA LYS A 177 -2.29 0.55 -17.90
C LYS A 177 -1.67 1.63 -17.01
N MET A 178 -2.49 2.56 -16.54
CA MET A 178 -2.08 3.69 -15.70
C MET A 178 -2.92 3.70 -14.41
N GLY A 179 -2.39 4.28 -13.35
CA GLY A 179 -3.03 4.43 -12.04
C GLY A 179 -2.03 4.49 -10.89
N TYR A 180 -2.49 4.87 -9.70
CA TYR A 180 -1.65 4.97 -8.49
C TYR A 180 -0.94 3.66 -8.15
N ASN A 181 -1.67 2.54 -8.16
CA ASN A 181 -1.12 1.23 -7.83
C ASN A 181 0.03 0.86 -8.76
N LEU A 182 -0.04 1.27 -10.03
CA LEU A 182 0.98 1.02 -11.06
C LEU A 182 2.08 2.08 -11.08
N ARG A 183 2.01 3.09 -10.21
CA ARG A 183 2.94 4.22 -10.14
C ARG A 183 3.02 5.04 -11.43
N ILE A 184 1.95 5.08 -12.23
CA ILE A 184 1.85 5.92 -13.44
C ILE A 184 0.61 6.80 -13.30
N VAL A 185 0.78 8.09 -13.04
CA VAL A 185 -0.32 9.01 -12.67
C VAL A 185 -0.48 10.13 -13.71
N PRO A 186 -1.50 10.05 -14.58
CA PRO A 186 -1.82 11.13 -15.51
C PRO A 186 -2.49 12.29 -14.79
N LEU A 187 -1.92 13.49 -14.87
CA LEU A 187 -2.44 14.66 -14.14
C LEU A 187 -3.44 15.45 -14.98
N GLY A 188 -3.10 15.74 -16.23
CA GLY A 188 -3.94 16.55 -17.10
C GLY A 188 -3.29 16.85 -18.45
N LYS A 189 -4.10 17.32 -19.40
CA LYS A 189 -3.64 17.64 -20.76
C LYS A 189 -3.03 19.04 -20.86
N ASP A 190 -3.46 19.96 -20.01
CA ASP A 190 -2.94 21.33 -19.99
C ASP A 190 -1.62 21.40 -19.24
N VAL A 191 -0.70 22.25 -19.70
CA VAL A 191 0.59 22.48 -19.01
C VAL A 191 0.40 22.93 -17.56
N THR A 192 -0.66 23.67 -17.24
CA THR A 192 -0.97 24.12 -15.88
C THR A 192 -1.19 22.98 -14.90
N SER A 193 -1.64 21.81 -15.37
CA SER A 193 -1.87 20.63 -14.52
C SER A 193 -0.58 20.04 -13.91
N VAL A 194 0.60 20.44 -14.40
CA VAL A 194 1.90 20.10 -13.75
C VAL A 194 1.97 20.60 -12.31
N ILE A 195 1.20 21.63 -11.96
CA ILE A 195 1.15 22.16 -10.59
C ILE A 195 0.66 21.12 -9.59
N HIS A 196 -0.13 20.14 -10.04
CA HIS A 196 -0.65 19.09 -9.16
C HIS A 196 0.48 18.23 -8.59
N VAL A 197 1.52 17.89 -9.36
CA VAL A 197 2.70 17.17 -8.81
C VAL A 197 3.65 18.08 -8.03
N VAL A 198 3.76 19.36 -8.39
CA VAL A 198 4.50 20.33 -7.57
C VAL A 198 3.86 20.44 -6.18
N SER A 199 2.53 20.46 -6.10
CA SER A 199 1.80 20.49 -4.84
C SER A 199 2.04 19.24 -3.98
N VAL A 200 2.39 18.09 -4.58
CA VAL A 200 2.78 16.88 -3.84
C VAL A 200 4.11 17.08 -3.15
N ALA A 201 5.12 17.57 -3.88
CA ALA A 201 6.45 17.83 -3.32
C ALA A 201 6.38 18.84 -2.15
N LEU A 202 5.61 19.90 -2.30
CA LEU A 202 5.46 20.94 -1.27
C LEU A 202 4.67 20.43 -0.06
N ARG A 203 3.57 19.70 -0.27
CA ARG A 203 2.83 19.08 0.84
C ARG A 203 3.62 17.99 1.54
N ALA A 204 4.47 17.23 0.85
CA ALA A 204 5.37 16.28 1.49
C ALA A 204 6.31 16.98 2.49
N ALA A 205 6.80 18.18 2.15
CA ALA A 205 7.60 18.99 3.06
C ALA A 205 6.82 19.50 4.28
N LEU A 206 5.55 19.89 4.08
CA LEU A 206 4.68 20.32 5.19
C LEU A 206 4.23 19.16 6.09
N ILE A 207 3.90 18.00 5.50
CA ILE A 207 3.35 16.83 6.20
C ILE A 207 4.47 16.06 6.92
N PHE A 208 5.53 15.69 6.19
CA PHE A 208 6.59 14.81 6.70
C PHE A 208 7.79 15.59 7.22
N GLY A 209 8.12 16.71 6.57
CA GLY A 209 9.18 17.61 7.04
C GLY A 209 8.73 18.52 8.19
N ASN A 210 7.42 18.60 8.45
CA ASN A 210 6.82 19.50 9.44
C ASN A 210 7.31 20.96 9.28
N ILE A 211 7.54 21.39 8.05
CA ILE A 211 8.03 22.73 7.74
C ILE A 211 6.93 23.74 7.98
N THR A 212 7.28 24.87 8.59
CA THR A 212 6.33 25.95 8.83
C THR A 212 5.97 26.63 7.50
N PRO A 213 4.68 26.72 7.13
CA PRO A 213 4.26 27.44 5.92
C PRO A 213 4.79 28.88 5.90
N GLY A 214 5.35 29.32 4.77
CA GLY A 214 6.00 30.63 4.63
C GLY A 214 7.52 30.62 4.90
N ASP A 215 8.07 29.53 5.43
CA ASP A 215 9.52 29.34 5.52
C ASP A 215 10.09 28.81 4.20
N ALA A 216 10.24 29.71 3.23
CA ALA A 216 10.74 29.37 1.90
C ALA A 216 12.15 28.75 1.93
N GLY A 217 13.02 29.15 2.87
CA GLY A 217 14.38 28.62 2.95
C GLY A 217 14.40 27.14 3.33
N SER A 218 13.68 26.78 4.39
CA SER A 218 13.54 25.38 4.82
C SER A 218 12.80 24.55 3.78
N LEU A 219 11.74 25.10 3.17
CA LEU A 219 10.95 24.44 2.13
C LEU A 219 11.81 24.02 0.94
N LEU A 220 12.59 24.96 0.38
CA LEU A 220 13.47 24.70 -0.77
C LEU A 220 14.59 23.71 -0.44
N SER A 221 15.15 23.79 0.78
CA SER A 221 16.15 22.83 1.24
C SER A 221 15.57 21.42 1.31
N TYR A 222 14.37 21.27 1.88
CA TYR A 222 13.71 19.97 1.97
C TYR A 222 13.36 19.38 0.60
N THR A 223 12.79 20.17 -0.32
CA THR A 223 12.46 19.65 -1.65
C THR A 223 13.72 19.22 -2.39
N ALA A 224 14.80 20.01 -2.33
CA ALA A 224 16.06 19.70 -2.99
C ALA A 224 16.79 18.48 -2.37
N GLU A 225 16.67 18.24 -1.07
CA GLU A 225 17.38 17.16 -0.40
C GLU A 225 16.57 15.87 -0.24
N ARG A 226 15.24 15.98 -0.10
CA ARG A 226 14.38 14.87 0.36
C ARG A 226 13.35 14.42 -0.67
N VAL A 227 13.05 15.23 -1.69
CA VAL A 227 12.10 14.86 -2.75
C VAL A 227 12.87 14.55 -4.04
N PRO A 228 13.11 13.26 -4.39
CA PRO A 228 13.93 12.87 -5.54
C PRO A 228 13.18 13.03 -6.88
N ALA A 229 12.75 14.24 -7.21
CA ALA A 229 12.01 14.53 -8.44
C ALA A 229 12.91 15.12 -9.55
N PHE A 230 12.53 14.85 -10.80
CA PHE A 230 13.10 15.45 -12.01
C PHE A 230 12.03 15.59 -13.09
N VAL A 231 12.28 16.43 -14.09
CA VAL A 231 11.33 16.73 -15.18
C VAL A 231 11.91 16.27 -16.52
N ASN A 232 11.12 15.55 -17.31
CA ASN A 232 11.37 15.26 -18.71
C ASN A 232 10.41 16.06 -19.58
N ALA A 233 10.91 17.11 -20.24
CA ALA A 233 10.12 17.99 -21.09
C ALA A 233 10.43 17.72 -22.56
N PHE A 234 9.45 17.24 -23.33
CA PHE A 234 9.64 17.03 -24.77
C PHE A 234 9.49 18.35 -25.55
N LYS A 235 10.26 18.48 -26.64
CA LYS A 235 10.17 19.59 -27.58
C LYS A 235 8.79 19.64 -28.27
N PRO A 236 8.27 20.82 -28.63
CA PRO A 236 8.91 22.14 -28.50
C PRO A 236 8.82 22.70 -27.06
N VAL A 237 9.91 23.34 -26.59
CA VAL A 237 9.92 24.05 -25.29
C VAL A 237 9.71 25.55 -25.53
N ASP A 238 8.45 25.97 -25.43
CA ASP A 238 8.07 27.38 -25.50
C ASP A 238 8.44 28.16 -24.21
N ASP A 239 8.16 29.45 -24.20
CA ASP A 239 8.51 30.34 -23.08
C ASP A 239 7.73 29.99 -21.80
N VAL A 240 6.51 29.44 -21.90
CA VAL A 240 5.68 29.04 -20.76
C VAL A 240 6.22 27.76 -20.11
N ILE A 241 6.53 26.74 -20.91
CA ILE A 241 7.16 25.50 -20.43
C ILE A 241 8.52 25.82 -19.80
N LEU A 242 9.29 26.72 -20.42
CA LEU A 242 10.58 27.15 -19.88
C LEU A 242 10.45 27.87 -18.53
N ALA A 243 9.45 28.74 -18.38
CA ALA A 243 9.17 29.40 -17.10
C ALA A 243 8.71 28.41 -16.02
N ALA A 244 7.86 27.42 -16.36
CA ALA A 244 7.49 26.34 -15.45
C ALA A 244 8.72 25.50 -15.03
N GLY A 245 9.62 25.20 -15.98
CA GLY A 245 10.89 24.51 -15.73
C GLY A 245 11.81 25.28 -14.76
N ALA A 246 11.83 26.61 -14.84
CA ALA A 246 12.58 27.43 -13.87
C ALA A 246 12.02 27.27 -12.44
N GLY A 247 10.71 27.10 -12.27
CA GLY A 247 10.10 26.79 -10.99
C GLY A 247 10.53 25.42 -10.45
N ALA A 248 10.59 24.40 -11.31
CA ALA A 248 11.11 23.08 -10.93
C ALA A 248 12.58 23.12 -10.50
N ILE A 249 13.43 23.85 -11.25
CA ILE A 249 14.84 24.06 -10.90
C ILE A 249 14.98 24.75 -9.55
N LYS A 250 14.13 25.75 -9.25
CA LYS A 250 14.14 26.43 -7.95
C LYS A 250 13.86 25.45 -6.79
N LEU A 251 12.99 24.46 -7.00
CA LEU A 251 12.71 23.40 -6.03
C LEU A 251 13.83 22.35 -5.91
N GLY A 252 14.86 22.44 -6.74
CA GLY A 252 15.98 21.50 -6.79
C GLY A 252 15.78 20.33 -7.76
N PHE A 253 14.85 20.44 -8.71
CA PHE A 253 14.54 19.37 -9.67
C PHE A 253 15.17 19.68 -11.03
N PRO A 254 16.06 18.82 -11.54
CA PRO A 254 16.64 19.01 -12.87
C PRO A 254 15.59 18.80 -13.96
N VAL A 255 15.76 19.53 -15.07
CA VAL A 255 14.92 19.47 -16.26
C VAL A 255 15.75 18.93 -17.42
N ILE A 256 15.31 17.81 -17.99
CA ILE A 256 15.93 17.12 -19.12
C ILE A 256 15.00 17.28 -20.33
N SER A 257 15.54 17.67 -21.48
CA SER A 257 14.75 17.89 -22.68
C SER A 257 15.46 17.45 -23.95
N ASN A 258 14.71 16.99 -24.95
CA ASN A 258 15.24 16.75 -26.31
C ASN A 258 15.21 18.01 -27.20
N GLU A 259 14.85 19.17 -26.63
CA GLU A 259 15.06 20.47 -27.23
C GLU A 259 16.54 20.86 -27.12
N ASN A 260 17.17 21.28 -28.22
CA ASN A 260 18.58 21.69 -28.25
C ASN A 260 18.80 22.98 -29.05
N GLU A 261 17.78 23.49 -29.73
CA GLU A 261 17.88 24.72 -30.54
C GLU A 261 17.50 25.95 -29.72
N ASN A 262 16.49 25.81 -28.85
CA ASN A 262 15.89 26.94 -28.16
C ASN A 262 16.24 27.04 -26.67
N ILE A 263 16.88 26.02 -26.08
CA ILE A 263 17.34 26.06 -24.69
C ILE A 263 18.84 26.32 -24.59
N VAL A 264 19.26 26.93 -23.49
CA VAL A 264 20.67 27.07 -23.13
C VAL A 264 20.89 26.21 -21.90
N GLU A 265 21.80 25.24 -21.98
CA GLU A 265 22.06 24.32 -20.88
C GLU A 265 22.56 25.06 -19.63
N VAL A 266 22.08 24.59 -18.49
CA VAL A 266 22.57 24.99 -17.16
C VAL A 266 23.06 23.72 -16.49
N PRO A 267 24.38 23.53 -16.30
CA PRO A 267 24.94 22.28 -15.79
C PRO A 267 24.24 21.79 -14.53
N GLY A 268 23.72 20.57 -14.57
CA GLY A 268 23.01 19.92 -13.46
C GLY A 268 21.57 20.38 -13.23
N ALA A 269 21.05 21.37 -13.96
CA ALA A 269 19.71 21.93 -13.75
C ALA A 269 18.84 21.93 -15.01
N LEU A 270 19.38 22.29 -16.18
CA LEU A 270 18.69 22.24 -17.47
C LEU A 270 19.61 21.55 -18.48
N ILE A 271 19.25 20.36 -18.91
CA ILE A 271 20.12 19.44 -19.66
C ILE A 271 19.48 19.12 -21.02
N ALA A 272 20.21 19.37 -22.10
CA ALA A 272 19.79 18.98 -23.43
C ALA A 272 20.22 17.53 -23.70
N CYS A 273 19.26 16.66 -23.92
CA CYS A 273 19.44 15.24 -24.23
C CYS A 273 18.70 14.93 -25.53
N PRO A 274 19.33 15.03 -26.72
CA PRO A 274 18.62 14.85 -27.99
C PRO A 274 18.01 13.46 -28.17
N ASN A 275 18.63 12.43 -27.58
CA ASN A 275 18.17 11.04 -27.66
C ASN A 275 17.24 10.70 -26.48
N VAL A 276 15.99 10.31 -26.77
CA VAL A 276 15.00 9.99 -25.74
C VAL A 276 15.37 8.72 -24.96
N ALA A 277 16.02 7.75 -25.61
CA ALA A 277 16.45 6.52 -24.94
C ALA A 277 17.45 6.76 -23.79
N ASP A 278 18.15 7.90 -23.81
CA ASP A 278 19.09 8.27 -22.75
C ASP A 278 18.42 9.05 -21.60
N PHE A 279 17.15 9.46 -21.72
CA PHE A 279 16.45 10.25 -20.71
C PHE A 279 16.49 9.60 -19.34
N ASN A 280 16.19 8.29 -19.26
CA ASN A 280 16.18 7.56 -17.99
C ASN A 280 17.52 7.72 -17.28
N LYS A 281 18.60 7.29 -17.92
CA LYS A 281 19.96 7.33 -17.36
C LYS A 281 20.37 8.75 -16.96
N VAL A 282 20.20 9.72 -17.86
CA VAL A 282 20.59 11.12 -17.62
C VAL A 282 19.78 11.73 -16.48
N SER A 283 18.49 11.41 -16.37
CA SER A 283 17.63 11.95 -15.31
C SER A 283 18.01 11.40 -13.94
N LEU A 284 18.28 10.09 -13.85
CA LEU A 284 18.74 9.46 -12.61
C LEU A 284 20.09 10.04 -12.16
N GLU A 285 21.03 10.19 -13.09
CA GLU A 285 22.34 10.78 -12.81
C GLU A 285 22.23 12.23 -12.34
N ALA A 286 21.44 13.05 -13.04
CA ALA A 286 21.21 14.45 -12.71
C ALA A 286 20.59 14.63 -11.31
N ARG A 287 19.72 13.70 -10.89
CA ARG A 287 19.09 13.74 -9.56
C ARG A 287 19.84 12.93 -8.49
N ASN A 288 20.97 12.30 -8.85
CA ASN A 288 21.74 11.40 -7.98
C ASN A 288 20.88 10.25 -7.40
N ILE A 289 19.94 9.74 -8.20
CA ILE A 289 19.13 8.59 -7.83
C ILE A 289 19.93 7.33 -8.17
N LYS A 290 20.25 6.56 -7.13
CA LYS A 290 20.91 5.27 -7.27
C LYS A 290 19.88 4.17 -7.10
N ILE A 291 19.46 3.56 -8.21
CA ILE A 291 18.55 2.42 -8.15
C ILE A 291 19.32 1.24 -7.57
N LYS A 292 18.83 0.71 -6.44
CA LYS A 292 19.22 -0.62 -5.97
C LYS A 292 18.57 -1.65 -6.90
N ILE A 293 19.06 -1.76 -8.14
CA ILE A 293 18.57 -2.77 -9.07
C ILE A 293 19.01 -4.12 -8.52
N THR A 294 18.08 -4.85 -7.92
CA THR A 294 18.25 -6.29 -7.78
C THR A 294 17.90 -6.85 -9.15
N ASN A 295 18.89 -7.04 -10.01
CA ASN A 295 18.63 -7.64 -11.32
C ASN A 295 18.33 -9.12 -11.09
N ILE A 296 17.05 -9.48 -11.04
CA ILE A 296 16.60 -10.86 -10.86
C ILE A 296 16.46 -11.48 -12.24
N ASP A 297 17.00 -12.68 -12.43
CA ASP A 297 16.95 -13.41 -13.71
C ASP A 297 15.54 -13.98 -13.96
N ILE A 298 14.61 -13.10 -14.31
CA ILE A 298 13.22 -13.42 -14.66
C ILE A 298 12.80 -12.70 -15.95
N PRO A 299 11.82 -13.24 -16.70
CA PRO A 299 11.45 -12.71 -18.03
C PRO A 299 10.43 -11.56 -18.00
N VAL A 300 10.04 -11.09 -16.81
CA VAL A 300 9.04 -10.05 -16.58
C VAL A 300 9.61 -8.98 -15.66
N ALA A 301 8.97 -7.81 -15.57
CA ALA A 301 9.44 -6.76 -14.68
C ALA A 301 9.26 -7.16 -13.20
N PHE A 302 10.17 -6.69 -12.35
CA PHE A 302 10.11 -6.86 -10.90
C PHE A 302 10.19 -5.49 -10.22
N ALA A 303 9.09 -5.05 -9.60
CA ALA A 303 9.02 -3.82 -8.84
C ALA A 303 7.82 -3.83 -7.90
N SER A 304 7.92 -3.13 -6.77
CA SER A 304 6.80 -2.87 -5.86
C SER A 304 5.63 -2.09 -6.49
N ALA A 305 5.77 -1.61 -7.73
CA ALA A 305 4.68 -1.06 -8.52
C ALA A 305 3.67 -2.13 -8.98
N PHE A 306 4.06 -3.40 -8.99
CA PHE A 306 3.19 -4.49 -9.42
C PHE A 306 2.45 -5.16 -8.25
N GLU A 307 2.80 -4.81 -6.99
CA GLU A 307 2.28 -5.48 -5.79
C GLU A 307 0.75 -5.49 -5.68
N GLY A 308 0.10 -4.43 -6.17
CA GLY A 308 -1.36 -4.28 -6.15
C GLY A 308 -2.09 -4.89 -7.35
N GLU A 309 -1.41 -5.59 -8.26
CA GLU A 309 -2.04 -6.16 -9.46
C GLU A 309 -3.01 -7.30 -9.09
N ILE A 310 -4.25 -7.23 -9.61
CA ILE A 310 -5.25 -8.28 -9.43
C ILE A 310 -5.45 -9.02 -10.75
N ILE A 311 -5.09 -10.30 -10.78
CA ILE A 311 -5.30 -11.18 -11.94
C ILE A 311 -6.70 -11.80 -11.84
N ARG A 312 -7.59 -11.40 -12.75
CA ARG A 312 -8.95 -11.97 -12.83
C ARG A 312 -8.92 -13.30 -13.58
N ARG A 313 -9.98 -14.10 -13.41
CA ARG A 313 -10.11 -15.43 -14.03
C ARG A 313 -9.97 -15.40 -15.57
N GLY A 314 -10.38 -14.31 -16.23
CA GLY A 314 -10.26 -14.15 -17.68
C GLY A 314 -8.82 -14.00 -18.18
N ASP A 315 -7.94 -13.43 -17.36
CA ASP A 315 -6.55 -13.08 -17.70
C ASP A 315 -5.54 -14.10 -17.15
N MET A 316 -6.04 -15.09 -16.40
CA MET A 316 -5.25 -16.11 -15.70
C MET A 316 -4.81 -17.23 -16.65
N GLN A 317 -3.53 -17.58 -16.60
CA GLN A 317 -2.94 -18.75 -17.25
C GLN A 317 -3.13 -20.00 -16.40
N VAL A 318 -2.67 -19.97 -15.15
CA VAL A 318 -2.78 -21.06 -14.17
C VAL A 318 -3.01 -20.49 -12.77
N GLU A 319 -3.50 -21.35 -11.88
CA GLU A 319 -3.74 -21.05 -10.47
C GLU A 319 -3.19 -22.15 -9.56
N PHE A 320 -2.58 -21.75 -8.46
CA PHE A 320 -2.22 -22.60 -7.34
C PHE A 320 -3.08 -22.13 -6.16
N ASP A 321 -3.89 -23.01 -5.56
CA ASP A 321 -4.91 -22.63 -4.59
C ASP A 321 -4.98 -23.65 -3.46
N GLY A 322 -4.33 -23.33 -2.33
CA GLY A 322 -4.25 -24.18 -1.13
C GLY A 322 -5.60 -24.54 -0.53
N SER A 323 -6.67 -23.78 -0.84
CA SER A 323 -8.03 -24.12 -0.42
C SER A 323 -8.66 -25.28 -1.21
N ARG A 324 -8.04 -25.70 -2.32
CA ARG A 324 -8.58 -26.71 -3.25
C ARG A 324 -7.64 -27.87 -3.49
N VAL A 325 -6.34 -27.65 -3.37
CA VAL A 325 -5.28 -28.63 -3.62
C VAL A 325 -4.16 -28.44 -2.61
N ASP A 326 -3.28 -29.43 -2.45
CA ASP A 326 -2.18 -29.32 -1.49
C ASP A 326 -1.14 -28.30 -1.96
N CYS A 327 -0.96 -27.24 -1.16
CA CYS A 327 0.07 -26.23 -1.34
C CYS A 327 0.84 -26.01 -0.03
N ALA A 328 2.05 -25.47 -0.10
CA ALA A 328 2.81 -25.04 1.09
C ALA A 328 3.94 -24.06 0.76
N GLU A 329 4.05 -22.97 1.49
CA GLU A 329 5.23 -22.10 1.49
C GLU A 329 5.94 -22.20 2.84
N LEU A 330 7.25 -22.42 2.83
CA LEU A 330 8.01 -22.68 4.06
C LEU A 330 9.43 -22.09 3.97
N VAL A 331 9.88 -21.43 5.02
CA VAL A 331 11.30 -21.18 5.30
C VAL A 331 11.77 -22.19 6.32
N GLN A 332 12.95 -22.77 6.10
CA GLN A 332 13.57 -23.69 7.04
C GLN A 332 15.03 -23.32 7.27
N THR A 333 15.39 -23.13 8.53
CA THR A 333 16.80 -22.98 8.92
C THR A 333 17.51 -24.33 8.79
N LYS A 334 18.69 -24.31 8.19
CA LYS A 334 19.57 -25.47 7.97
C LYS A 334 20.99 -25.17 8.44
N GLU A 335 21.78 -26.22 8.60
CA GLU A 335 23.21 -26.07 8.81
C GLU A 335 23.93 -25.60 7.54
N MET A 336 25.06 -24.91 7.71
CA MET A 336 25.79 -24.28 6.59
C MET A 336 26.28 -25.26 5.51
N ASP A 337 26.46 -26.54 5.84
CA ASP A 337 26.88 -27.61 4.93
C ASP A 337 25.71 -28.34 4.25
N GLU A 338 24.47 -28.14 4.72
CA GLU A 338 23.25 -28.68 4.10
C GLU A 338 22.71 -27.78 2.98
N VAL A 339 23.18 -26.52 2.92
CA VAL A 339 22.74 -25.51 1.94
C VAL A 339 23.83 -25.21 0.91
N GLU A 340 23.47 -25.36 -0.35
CA GLU A 340 24.24 -24.92 -1.51
C GLU A 340 23.67 -23.57 -2.00
N ASP A 341 24.45 -22.50 -1.87
CA ASP A 341 23.97 -21.14 -2.17
C ASP A 341 23.55 -20.99 -3.63
N HIS A 342 22.44 -20.29 -3.87
CA HIS A 342 21.80 -20.10 -5.18
C HIS A 342 21.39 -21.40 -5.90
N LYS A 343 21.14 -22.47 -5.16
CA LYS A 343 20.56 -23.69 -5.75
C LYS A 343 19.04 -23.56 -5.84
N ILE A 344 18.52 -23.58 -7.06
CA ILE A 344 17.08 -23.59 -7.33
C ILE A 344 16.72 -24.87 -8.07
N GLU A 345 15.83 -25.67 -7.48
CA GLU A 345 15.41 -26.96 -8.01
C GLU A 345 13.89 -26.98 -8.22
N VAL A 346 13.44 -27.41 -9.39
CA VAL A 346 12.01 -27.63 -9.70
C VAL A 346 11.76 -29.13 -9.82
N ILE A 347 10.87 -29.65 -8.98
CA ILE A 347 10.56 -31.07 -8.82
C ILE A 347 9.11 -31.28 -9.25
N GLY A 348 8.95 -31.72 -10.50
CA GLY A 348 7.65 -31.95 -11.12
C GLY A 348 7.48 -31.23 -12.45
N PRO A 349 6.24 -31.25 -13.00
CA PRO A 349 5.89 -30.53 -14.22
C PRO A 349 6.01 -29.00 -14.06
N ASP A 350 6.57 -28.29 -15.04
CA ASP A 350 6.60 -26.83 -15.01
C ASP A 350 5.32 -26.23 -15.64
N VAL A 351 5.14 -24.92 -15.50
CA VAL A 351 3.94 -24.16 -15.86
C VAL A 351 3.53 -24.33 -17.33
N ASP A 352 4.47 -24.56 -18.24
CA ASP A 352 4.18 -24.79 -19.67
C ASP A 352 3.56 -26.15 -20.00
N THR A 353 3.58 -27.07 -19.06
CA THR A 353 2.90 -28.37 -19.21
C THR A 353 1.45 -28.34 -18.72
N PHE A 354 1.04 -27.26 -18.06
CA PHE A 354 -0.27 -27.11 -17.47
C PHE A 354 -1.32 -26.59 -18.46
N GLU A 355 -2.54 -27.10 -18.36
CA GLU A 355 -3.65 -26.65 -19.19
C GLU A 355 -4.07 -25.22 -18.84
N LEU A 356 -4.49 -24.44 -19.84
CA LEU A 356 -4.98 -23.07 -19.62
C LEU A 356 -6.16 -23.05 -18.63
N GLY A 357 -6.06 -22.19 -17.61
CA GLY A 357 -7.09 -21.96 -16.60
C GLY A 357 -7.25 -23.08 -15.58
N SER A 358 -6.31 -24.05 -15.56
CA SER A 358 -6.32 -25.17 -14.62
C SER A 358 -5.75 -24.79 -13.24
N LYS A 359 -6.04 -25.63 -12.24
CA LYS A 359 -5.54 -25.50 -10.86
C LYS A 359 -4.53 -26.60 -10.56
N HIS A 360 -3.43 -26.25 -9.91
CA HIS A 360 -2.33 -27.17 -9.58
C HIS A 360 -1.85 -27.00 -8.15
N SER A 361 -1.26 -28.07 -7.62
CA SER A 361 -0.52 -28.03 -6.35
C SER A 361 0.82 -27.32 -6.53
N LEU A 362 1.24 -26.59 -5.50
CA LEU A 362 2.55 -25.96 -5.45
C LEU A 362 3.05 -25.93 -4.01
N ALA A 363 4.25 -26.48 -3.79
CA ALA A 363 4.98 -26.24 -2.57
C ALA A 363 6.34 -25.61 -2.87
N TYR A 364 6.80 -24.68 -2.06
CA TYR A 364 8.17 -24.18 -2.13
C TYR A 364 8.78 -24.07 -0.74
N VAL A 365 9.97 -24.63 -0.60
CA VAL A 365 10.76 -24.61 0.62
C VAL A 365 12.04 -23.81 0.37
N VAL A 366 12.17 -22.71 1.10
CA VAL A 366 13.36 -21.85 1.10
C VAL A 366 14.22 -22.26 2.29
N GLU A 367 15.31 -22.95 2.01
CA GLU A 367 16.27 -23.40 3.00
C GLU A 367 17.37 -22.34 3.17
N VAL A 368 17.46 -21.77 4.37
CA VAL A 368 18.39 -20.69 4.70
C VAL A 368 19.40 -21.14 5.75
N ALA A 369 20.63 -20.67 5.62
CA ALA A 369 21.67 -20.89 6.63
C ALA A 369 22.44 -19.59 6.87
N GLY A 370 22.79 -19.34 8.13
CA GLY A 370 23.66 -18.22 8.47
C GLY A 370 24.01 -18.19 9.95
N LYS A 371 25.16 -17.58 10.29
CA LYS A 371 25.67 -17.62 11.67
C LYS A 371 24.76 -16.96 12.70
N LYS A 372 23.94 -16.00 12.26
CA LYS A 372 22.96 -15.27 13.08
C LYS A 372 21.53 -15.69 12.79
N MET A 373 21.32 -16.65 11.88
CA MET A 373 19.99 -17.18 11.60
C MET A 373 19.53 -18.01 12.79
N GLN A 374 18.26 -17.87 13.14
CA GLN A 374 17.61 -18.66 14.18
C GLN A 374 16.21 -19.06 13.71
N PRO A 375 15.64 -20.17 14.19
CA PRO A 375 14.31 -20.61 13.79
C PRO A 375 13.20 -19.56 13.99
N ASP A 376 13.39 -18.63 14.94
CA ASP A 376 12.46 -17.52 15.23
C ASP A 376 12.36 -16.51 14.09
N PHE A 377 13.34 -16.47 13.17
CA PHE A 377 13.33 -15.61 11.99
C PHE A 377 12.65 -16.26 10.79
N GLU A 378 12.42 -17.58 10.79
CA GLU A 378 11.74 -18.28 9.70
C GLU A 378 10.38 -17.67 9.32
N PRO A 379 9.43 -17.47 10.26
CA PRO A 379 8.13 -16.87 9.94
C PRO A 379 8.22 -15.41 9.48
N VAL A 380 9.24 -14.66 9.93
CA VAL A 380 9.48 -13.28 9.48
C VAL A 380 9.85 -13.26 7.99
N ILE A 381 10.73 -14.18 7.58
CA ILE A 381 11.13 -14.32 6.17
C ILE A 381 9.96 -14.87 5.33
N GLU A 382 9.25 -15.89 5.80
CA GLU A 382 8.06 -16.44 5.10
C GLU A 382 7.03 -15.37 4.81
N ARG A 383 6.77 -14.47 5.78
CA ARG A 383 5.74 -13.46 5.58
C ARG A 383 6.03 -12.54 4.39
N LYS A 384 7.30 -12.33 4.07
CA LYS A 384 7.72 -11.49 2.95
C LYS A 384 7.54 -12.13 1.59
N PHE A 385 7.33 -13.45 1.51
CA PHE A 385 7.03 -14.13 0.25
C PHE A 385 5.81 -13.51 -0.45
N HIS A 386 4.82 -13.11 0.35
CA HIS A 386 3.67 -12.39 -0.16
C HIS A 386 4.05 -11.11 -0.91
N ASN A 387 4.89 -10.25 -0.32
CA ASN A 387 5.34 -9.03 -0.97
C ASN A 387 6.22 -9.34 -2.19
N TYR A 388 7.18 -10.25 -2.05
CA TYR A 388 8.13 -10.59 -3.11
C TYR A 388 7.44 -11.14 -4.36
N ILE A 389 6.50 -12.07 -4.20
CA ILE A 389 5.81 -12.67 -5.33
C ILE A 389 4.87 -11.66 -6.01
N ASN A 390 4.20 -10.78 -5.25
CA ASN A 390 3.36 -9.74 -5.83
C ASN A 390 4.16 -8.61 -6.52
N CYS A 391 5.45 -8.43 -6.21
CA CYS A 391 6.32 -7.50 -6.94
C CYS A 391 6.67 -7.97 -8.38
N ILE A 392 6.28 -9.20 -8.76
CA ILE A 392 6.48 -9.74 -10.11
C ILE A 392 5.30 -9.31 -10.99
N GLU A 393 5.58 -8.62 -12.10
CA GLU A 393 4.54 -8.23 -13.06
C GLU A 393 3.77 -9.45 -13.58
N GLY A 394 2.43 -9.41 -13.51
CA GLY A 394 1.57 -10.49 -13.96
C GLY A 394 1.54 -11.73 -13.06
N VAL A 395 1.98 -11.62 -11.80
CA VAL A 395 1.81 -12.66 -10.78
C VAL A 395 1.13 -12.09 -9.54
N TYR A 396 0.18 -12.84 -8.99
CA TYR A 396 -0.58 -12.46 -7.81
C TYR A 396 -0.44 -13.53 -6.73
N HIS A 397 -0.17 -13.14 -5.49
CA HIS A 397 -0.10 -14.01 -4.32
C HIS A 397 -1.01 -13.49 -3.18
N THR A 398 -1.74 -14.38 -2.51
CA THR A 398 -2.47 -14.06 -1.29
C THR A 398 -2.52 -15.27 -0.35
N GLY A 399 -2.92 -15.07 0.90
CA GLY A 399 -2.84 -16.10 1.94
C GLY A 399 -1.41 -16.29 2.45
N GLN A 400 -1.15 -17.44 3.07
CA GLN A 400 0.12 -17.77 3.72
C GLN A 400 0.23 -19.28 3.99
N ARG A 401 1.41 -19.76 4.41
CA ARG A 401 1.62 -21.14 4.90
C ARG A 401 1.14 -22.18 3.88
N ASP A 402 0.16 -23.03 4.21
CA ASP A 402 -0.41 -24.02 3.29
C ASP A 402 -1.72 -23.57 2.63
N MET A 403 -2.21 -22.38 2.97
CA MET A 403 -3.48 -21.81 2.51
C MET A 403 -3.28 -20.59 1.60
N PHE A 404 -2.14 -20.53 0.91
CA PHE A 404 -1.89 -19.48 -0.06
C PHE A 404 -2.61 -19.74 -1.39
N ARG A 405 -2.72 -18.67 -2.18
CA ARG A 405 -3.17 -18.71 -3.57
C ARG A 405 -2.24 -17.89 -4.45
N ILE A 406 -1.73 -18.50 -5.52
CA ILE A 406 -0.97 -17.82 -6.58
C ILE A 406 -1.73 -17.89 -7.90
N ARG A 407 -1.75 -16.78 -8.64
CA ARG A 407 -2.17 -16.74 -10.05
C ARG A 407 -1.03 -16.21 -10.91
N ILE A 408 -0.88 -16.79 -12.10
CA ILE A 408 0.03 -16.31 -13.15
C ILE A 408 -0.84 -15.84 -14.32
N SER A 409 -0.57 -14.66 -14.86
CA SER A 409 -1.30 -14.10 -16.00
C SER A 409 -0.87 -14.74 -17.32
N LYS A 410 -1.70 -14.62 -18.35
CA LYS A 410 -1.36 -15.02 -19.73
C LYS A 410 -0.15 -14.25 -20.24
N ASP A 411 -0.09 -12.94 -19.98
CA ASP A 411 1.00 -12.07 -20.42
C ASP A 411 2.35 -12.51 -19.81
N ALA A 412 2.38 -12.80 -18.51
CA ALA A 412 3.60 -13.28 -17.85
C ALA A 412 4.03 -14.65 -18.38
N TYR A 413 3.07 -15.55 -18.63
CA TYR A 413 3.35 -16.85 -19.23
C TYR A 413 3.93 -16.75 -20.65
N GLU A 414 3.36 -15.89 -21.49
CA GLU A 414 3.81 -15.60 -22.85
C GLU A 414 5.19 -14.95 -22.88
N ALA A 415 5.50 -14.09 -21.90
CA ALA A 415 6.85 -13.55 -21.71
C ALA A 415 7.88 -14.62 -21.33
N GLY A 416 7.42 -15.78 -20.84
CA GLY A 416 8.27 -16.93 -20.49
C GLY A 416 8.34 -17.24 -19.00
N PHE A 417 7.48 -16.63 -18.17
CA PHE A 417 7.46 -16.89 -16.72
C PHE A 417 7.08 -18.34 -16.41
N ARG A 418 7.71 -18.93 -15.39
CA ARG A 418 7.72 -20.36 -15.04
C ARG A 418 7.95 -20.53 -13.54
N ALA A 419 7.75 -21.73 -13.00
CA ALA A 419 7.88 -21.99 -11.57
C ALA A 419 9.28 -21.64 -11.03
N LYS A 420 10.35 -21.96 -11.78
CA LYS A 420 11.74 -21.63 -11.41
C LYS A 420 11.93 -20.15 -11.05
N HIS A 421 11.25 -19.24 -11.75
CA HIS A 421 11.40 -17.80 -11.56
C HIS A 421 10.87 -17.31 -10.20
N ILE A 422 9.91 -18.04 -9.60
CA ILE A 422 9.52 -17.81 -8.20
C ILE A 422 10.74 -18.03 -7.29
N GLY A 423 11.50 -19.09 -7.54
CA GLY A 423 12.71 -19.41 -6.78
C GLY A 423 13.83 -18.38 -6.96
N GLU A 424 14.03 -17.85 -8.17
CA GLU A 424 15.00 -16.78 -8.43
C GLU A 424 14.65 -15.51 -7.64
N VAL A 425 13.37 -15.15 -7.60
CA VAL A 425 12.87 -13.99 -6.83
C VAL A 425 13.04 -14.22 -5.34
N LEU A 426 12.61 -15.38 -4.81
CA LEU A 426 12.72 -15.70 -3.39
C LEU A 426 14.19 -15.71 -2.95
N TYR A 427 15.08 -16.33 -3.72
CA TYR A 427 16.52 -16.31 -3.45
C TYR A 427 17.06 -14.88 -3.38
N ALA A 428 16.83 -14.08 -4.43
CA ALA A 428 17.38 -12.74 -4.54
C ALA A 428 16.87 -11.81 -3.42
N GLN A 429 15.56 -11.85 -3.14
CA GLN A 429 14.95 -10.98 -2.13
C GLN A 429 15.32 -11.38 -0.71
N VAL A 430 15.31 -12.68 -0.38
CA VAL A 430 15.73 -13.14 0.95
C VAL A 430 17.20 -12.79 1.21
N LYS A 431 18.08 -12.98 0.22
CA LYS A 431 19.50 -12.61 0.32
C LYS A 431 19.72 -11.11 0.46
N ASN A 432 18.90 -10.29 -0.17
CA ASN A 432 19.03 -8.83 -0.14
C ASN A 432 18.47 -8.23 1.16
N GLU A 433 17.25 -8.60 1.55
CA GLU A 433 16.60 -8.01 2.72
C GLU A 433 17.15 -8.54 4.05
N PHE A 434 17.57 -9.81 4.08
CA PHE A 434 18.07 -10.47 5.28
C PHE A 434 19.57 -10.77 5.23
N GLU A 435 20.35 -9.98 4.48
CA GLU A 435 21.81 -10.17 4.32
C GLU A 435 22.56 -10.26 5.66
N ALA A 436 22.04 -9.61 6.71
CA ALA A 436 22.65 -9.59 8.03
C ALA A 436 22.56 -10.94 8.78
N VAL A 437 21.62 -11.81 8.38
CA VAL A 437 21.34 -13.10 9.06
C VAL A 437 21.39 -14.30 8.13
N VAL A 438 21.16 -14.14 6.82
CA VAL A 438 21.17 -15.21 5.81
C VAL A 438 22.47 -15.20 5.00
N ASP A 439 23.36 -16.15 5.30
CA ASP A 439 24.64 -16.32 4.59
C ASP A 439 24.46 -17.13 3.29
N LYS A 440 23.62 -18.17 3.31
CA LYS A 440 23.29 -19.01 2.14
C LYS A 440 21.79 -19.24 2.01
N CYS A 441 21.32 -19.35 0.78
CA CYS A 441 19.91 -19.63 0.47
C CYS A 441 19.79 -20.61 -0.71
N GLN A 442 18.94 -21.62 -0.57
CA GLN A 442 18.50 -22.49 -1.67
C GLN A 442 16.98 -22.62 -1.68
N VAL A 443 16.39 -22.83 -2.85
CA VAL A 443 14.95 -22.93 -3.03
C VAL A 443 14.59 -24.22 -3.75
N LYS A 444 13.70 -25.00 -3.14
CA LYS A 444 13.10 -26.20 -3.76
C LYS A 444 11.65 -25.92 -4.07
N ILE A 445 11.27 -26.07 -5.32
CA ILE A 445 9.91 -25.86 -5.81
C ILE A 445 9.36 -27.20 -6.24
N TYR A 446 8.19 -27.56 -5.72
CA TYR A 446 7.49 -28.80 -5.99
C TYR A 446 6.20 -28.47 -6.72
N THR A 447 6.00 -29.12 -7.84
CA THR A 447 4.79 -29.01 -8.68
C THR A 447 4.18 -30.37 -9.00
N ASP A 448 4.89 -31.45 -8.67
CA ASP A 448 4.31 -32.80 -8.65
C ASP A 448 3.30 -32.92 -7.51
N PRO A 449 2.03 -33.30 -7.76
CA PRO A 449 1.01 -33.35 -6.73
C PRO A 449 1.35 -34.27 -5.54
N ALA A 450 1.99 -35.41 -5.77
CA ALA A 450 2.32 -36.34 -4.70
C ALA A 450 3.44 -35.78 -3.80
N GLU A 451 4.44 -35.14 -4.39
CA GLU A 451 5.47 -34.44 -3.62
C GLU A 451 4.91 -33.23 -2.87
N CYS A 452 3.97 -32.46 -3.45
CA CYS A 452 3.29 -31.37 -2.75
C CYS A 452 2.52 -31.87 -1.52
N THR A 453 1.75 -32.96 -1.66
CA THR A 453 1.08 -33.61 -0.51
C THR A 453 2.09 -34.02 0.56
N ARG A 454 3.20 -34.65 0.16
CA ARG A 454 4.26 -35.08 1.08
C ARG A 454 4.87 -33.90 1.82
N ILE A 455 5.27 -32.85 1.11
CA ILE A 455 5.87 -31.64 1.70
C ILE A 455 4.88 -30.95 2.64
N ARG A 456 3.62 -30.79 2.23
CA ARG A 456 2.59 -30.16 3.05
C ARG A 456 2.41 -30.89 4.38
N HIS A 457 2.13 -32.19 4.34
CA HIS A 457 1.73 -32.94 5.54
C HIS A 457 2.89 -33.44 6.39
N GLU A 458 4.04 -33.77 5.80
CA GLU A 458 5.18 -34.34 6.53
C GLU A 458 6.21 -33.29 6.97
N VAL A 459 6.24 -32.11 6.32
CA VAL A 459 7.27 -31.08 6.57
C VAL A 459 6.65 -29.77 7.03
N ALA A 460 5.76 -29.17 6.24
CA ALA A 460 5.27 -27.82 6.48
C ALA A 460 4.30 -27.75 7.68
N VAL A 461 3.22 -28.54 7.69
CA VAL A 461 2.24 -28.56 8.79
C VAL A 461 2.89 -28.85 10.15
N PRO A 462 3.77 -29.87 10.31
CA PRO A 462 4.47 -30.09 11.57
C PRO A 462 5.39 -28.93 12.01
N ALA A 463 5.93 -28.16 11.06
CA ALA A 463 6.70 -26.95 11.39
C ALA A 463 5.78 -25.83 11.88
N PHE A 464 4.64 -25.62 11.23
CA PHE A 464 3.63 -24.65 11.63
C PHE A 464 3.08 -24.97 13.03
N ASP A 465 2.72 -26.23 13.29
CA ASP A 465 2.21 -26.68 14.60
C ASP A 465 3.23 -26.41 15.72
N ARG A 466 4.52 -26.64 15.46
CA ARG A 466 5.60 -26.37 16.42
C ARG A 466 5.74 -24.87 16.71
N ARG A 467 5.58 -24.02 15.69
CA ARG A 467 5.63 -22.56 15.85
C ARG A 467 4.44 -22.08 16.67
N ASP A 468 3.24 -22.56 16.34
CA ASP A 468 2.00 -22.19 17.05
C ASP A 468 2.03 -22.66 18.52
N ALA A 469 2.57 -23.85 18.81
CA ALA A 469 2.70 -24.36 20.18
C ALA A 469 3.57 -23.48 21.10
N ARG A 470 4.51 -22.70 20.54
CA ARG A 470 5.33 -21.77 21.34
C ARG A 470 4.52 -20.58 21.86
N LEU A 471 3.49 -20.17 21.12
CA LEU A 471 2.61 -19.07 21.50
C LEU A 471 1.69 -19.44 22.67
N GLU A 472 1.36 -20.72 22.86
CA GLU A 472 0.44 -21.17 23.91
C GLU A 472 0.88 -20.85 25.34
N THR A 473 2.18 -20.60 25.55
CA THR A 473 2.74 -20.29 26.87
C THR A 473 2.76 -18.79 27.20
N LEU A 474 2.50 -17.92 26.22
CA LEU A 474 2.50 -16.47 26.38
C LEU A 474 1.06 -15.96 26.49
N THR A 475 0.80 -15.16 27.53
CA THR A 475 -0.45 -14.41 27.68
C THR A 475 -0.21 -12.91 27.53
N ASP A 476 -1.27 -12.16 27.25
CA ASP A 476 -1.20 -10.71 27.14
C ASP A 476 -0.73 -10.08 28.46
N GLU A 477 -1.09 -10.67 29.61
CA GLU A 477 -0.59 -10.26 30.93
C GLU A 477 0.90 -10.57 31.16
N SER A 478 1.45 -11.61 30.52
CA SER A 478 2.81 -12.11 30.80
C SER A 478 3.94 -11.34 30.12
N VAL A 479 3.63 -10.57 29.09
CA VAL A 479 4.60 -9.74 28.34
C VAL A 479 4.60 -8.31 28.85
N ASP A 480 5.62 -7.51 28.57
CA ASP A 480 5.66 -6.09 29.00
C ASP A 480 5.23 -5.11 27.89
N VAL A 481 5.23 -5.57 26.64
CA VAL A 481 4.96 -4.76 25.45
C VAL A 481 4.10 -5.50 24.44
N TYR A 482 3.38 -4.75 23.63
CA TYR A 482 2.77 -5.21 22.39
C TYR A 482 3.57 -4.69 21.19
N TYR A 483 3.16 -5.09 19.99
CA TYR A 483 3.76 -4.60 18.76
C TYR A 483 2.68 -4.09 17.82
N SER A 484 2.95 -2.97 17.14
CA SER A 484 2.18 -2.61 15.96
C SER A 484 2.69 -3.39 14.74
N CYS A 485 1.86 -3.47 13.69
CA CYS A 485 2.28 -3.89 12.36
C CYS A 485 1.58 -3.01 11.31
N ILE A 486 2.37 -2.31 10.51
CA ILE A 486 1.88 -1.41 9.44
C ILE A 486 2.13 -1.94 8.02
N LEU A 487 2.52 -3.21 7.87
CA LEU A 487 2.87 -3.80 6.56
C LEU A 487 1.75 -3.66 5.53
N CYS A 488 0.48 -3.82 5.93
CA CYS A 488 -0.67 -3.72 5.03
C CYS A 488 -1.05 -2.27 4.66
N GLN A 489 -0.33 -1.25 5.13
CA GLN A 489 -0.57 0.13 4.70
C GLN A 489 -0.27 0.37 3.21
N ALA A 490 0.42 -0.56 2.56
CA ALA A 490 0.59 -0.59 1.10
C ALA A 490 -0.75 -0.56 0.32
N PHE A 491 -1.85 -1.07 0.92
CA PHE A 491 -3.18 -1.07 0.31
C PHE A 491 -4.30 -0.65 1.28
N SER A 492 -3.99 -0.40 2.55
CA SER A 492 -4.94 0.07 3.57
C SER A 492 -4.27 1.12 4.47
N PRO A 493 -4.15 2.39 4.00
CA PRO A 493 -3.24 3.37 4.59
C PRO A 493 -3.51 3.75 6.05
N SER A 494 -4.77 3.73 6.49
CA SER A 494 -5.15 4.04 7.87
C SER A 494 -5.08 2.84 8.82
N HIS A 495 -4.86 1.62 8.30
CA HIS A 495 -4.90 0.42 9.11
C HIS A 495 -3.62 0.26 9.94
N VAL A 496 -3.80 -0.14 11.20
CA VAL A 496 -2.74 -0.50 12.12
C VAL A 496 -3.17 -1.77 12.85
N CYS A 497 -2.44 -2.87 12.67
CA CYS A 497 -2.62 -4.05 13.51
C CYS A 497 -1.88 -3.82 14.84
N ILE A 498 -2.53 -4.10 15.97
CA ILE A 498 -1.85 -4.29 17.25
C ILE A 498 -1.82 -5.78 17.53
N VAL A 499 -0.61 -6.33 17.61
CA VAL A 499 -0.34 -7.75 17.77
C VAL A 499 0.03 -8.01 19.22
N THR A 500 -0.72 -8.90 19.86
CA THR A 500 -0.50 -9.36 21.24
C THR A 500 -0.31 -10.89 21.24
N PRO A 501 0.24 -11.49 22.31
CA PRO A 501 0.34 -12.95 22.41
C PRO A 501 -0.99 -13.68 22.14
N GLU A 502 -2.10 -13.15 22.64
CA GLU A 502 -3.42 -13.77 22.54
C GLU A 502 -4.29 -13.16 21.43
N ARG A 503 -3.83 -12.11 20.74
CA ARG A 503 -4.44 -11.53 19.54
C ARG A 503 -3.40 -11.40 18.42
N LEU A 504 -3.27 -12.48 17.65
CA LEU A 504 -2.42 -12.50 16.46
C LEU A 504 -2.89 -11.47 15.43
N GLY A 505 -1.96 -11.03 14.57
CA GLY A 505 -2.30 -10.20 13.41
C GLY A 505 -3.37 -10.88 12.57
N LEU A 506 -4.34 -10.10 12.09
CA LEU A 506 -5.55 -10.62 11.44
C LEU A 506 -5.28 -11.48 10.19
N CYS A 507 -4.09 -11.36 9.59
CA CYS A 507 -3.65 -12.22 8.50
C CYS A 507 -3.47 -13.68 8.92
N GLY A 508 -3.14 -13.95 10.19
CA GLY A 508 -2.80 -15.28 10.72
C GLY A 508 -1.30 -15.63 10.67
N ALA A 509 -0.46 -14.88 9.95
CA ALA A 509 0.99 -15.14 9.84
C ALA A 509 1.88 -14.24 10.71
N VAL A 510 1.34 -13.22 11.37
CA VAL A 510 2.13 -12.36 12.26
C VAL A 510 1.67 -12.58 13.70
N SER A 511 2.42 -13.40 14.43
CA SER A 511 2.28 -13.53 15.88
C SER A 511 3.06 -12.44 16.62
N TRP A 512 2.90 -12.37 17.94
CA TRP A 512 3.68 -11.45 18.78
C TRP A 512 5.19 -11.73 18.72
N LEU A 513 5.58 -13.01 18.65
CA LEU A 513 6.98 -13.39 18.49
C LEU A 513 7.53 -12.96 17.13
N ASP A 514 6.74 -13.07 16.07
CA ASP A 514 7.14 -12.65 14.72
C ASP A 514 7.28 -11.13 14.64
N ALA A 515 6.36 -10.38 15.26
CA ALA A 515 6.42 -8.93 15.31
C ALA A 515 7.64 -8.44 16.12
N LYS A 516 7.96 -9.12 17.23
CA LYS A 516 9.18 -8.90 18.00
C LYS A 516 10.43 -9.15 17.16
N ALA A 517 10.51 -10.32 16.52
CA ALA A 517 11.65 -10.69 15.68
C ALA A 517 11.82 -9.73 14.49
N THR A 518 10.72 -9.27 13.89
CA THR A 518 10.73 -8.27 12.82
C THR A 518 11.33 -6.95 13.31
N ASN A 519 10.95 -6.48 14.50
CA ASN A 519 11.52 -5.26 15.09
C ASN A 519 13.01 -5.42 15.47
N GLU A 520 13.42 -6.61 15.92
CA GLU A 520 14.83 -6.91 16.23
C GLU A 520 15.71 -6.92 14.97
N LEU A 521 15.17 -7.42 13.85
CA LEU A 521 15.85 -7.44 12.55
C LEU A 521 15.89 -6.06 11.91
N ASP A 522 14.78 -5.31 11.97
CA ASP A 522 14.67 -3.97 11.42
C ASP A 522 13.92 -3.04 12.39
N PRO A 523 14.65 -2.28 13.24
CA PRO A 523 14.05 -1.33 14.17
C PRO A 523 13.27 -0.19 13.50
N ALA A 524 13.55 0.12 12.23
CA ALA A 524 12.84 1.13 11.44
C ALA A 524 11.70 0.52 10.61
N GLY A 525 11.52 -0.80 10.69
CA GLY A 525 10.59 -1.57 9.88
C GLY A 525 9.13 -1.45 10.30
N PRO A 526 8.26 -2.31 9.74
CA PRO A 526 6.81 -2.19 9.91
C PRO A 526 6.30 -2.59 11.30
N CYS A 527 7.10 -3.28 12.10
CA CYS A 527 6.73 -3.69 13.44
C CYS A 527 7.42 -2.80 14.49
N GLN A 528 6.63 -2.11 15.29
CA GLN A 528 7.13 -1.14 16.27
C GLN A 528 6.64 -1.49 17.67
N ILE A 529 7.48 -1.24 18.68
CA ILE A 529 7.15 -1.50 20.08
C ILE A 529 6.01 -0.56 20.52
N VAL A 530 5.01 -1.13 21.20
CA VAL A 530 3.91 -0.40 21.85
C VAL A 530 3.91 -0.79 23.33
N THR A 531 4.13 0.20 24.20
CA THR A 531 4.06 0.01 25.66
C THR A 531 2.63 -0.26 26.10
N LYS A 532 2.45 -0.71 27.34
CA LYS A 532 1.14 -0.89 27.97
C LYS A 532 1.16 -0.42 29.43
N GLU A 533 1.83 0.71 29.66
CA GLU A 533 2.05 1.29 30.99
C GLU A 533 0.85 2.11 31.49
N LYS A 534 -0.01 2.56 30.56
CA LYS A 534 -1.16 3.44 30.82
C LYS A 534 -2.49 2.74 30.45
N PRO A 535 -2.94 1.72 31.20
CA PRO A 535 -4.23 1.08 30.95
C PRO A 535 -5.40 2.03 31.27
N ILE A 536 -6.40 2.07 30.38
CA ILE A 536 -7.66 2.78 30.57
C ILE A 536 -8.73 1.79 31.06
N ASP A 537 -8.88 0.67 30.36
CA ASP A 537 -9.78 -0.43 30.71
C ASP A 537 -9.21 -1.76 30.21
N GLU A 538 -8.73 -2.61 31.13
CA GLU A 538 -8.13 -3.91 30.79
C GLU A 538 -9.15 -4.95 30.30
N ASN A 539 -10.45 -4.77 30.58
CA ASN A 539 -11.50 -5.65 30.07
C ASN A 539 -11.77 -5.40 28.59
N LEU A 540 -11.79 -4.13 28.18
CA LEU A 540 -11.84 -3.71 26.77
C LEU A 540 -10.49 -3.89 26.08
N GLY A 541 -9.39 -3.92 26.84
CA GLY A 541 -8.05 -3.83 26.30
C GLY A 541 -7.75 -2.45 25.74
N ALA A 542 -8.25 -1.40 26.40
CA ALA A 542 -8.01 0.00 26.08
C ALA A 542 -6.79 0.52 26.85
N TYR A 543 -5.82 1.08 26.14
CA TYR A 543 -4.58 1.64 26.69
C TYR A 543 -4.27 2.96 26.01
N GLU A 544 -3.84 3.97 26.77
CA GLU A 544 -3.44 5.26 26.21
C GLU A 544 -2.21 5.10 25.28
N ASP A 545 -1.28 4.21 25.63
CA ASP A 545 -0.11 3.88 24.79
C ASP A 545 -0.51 3.31 23.42
N VAL A 546 -1.56 2.47 23.39
CA VAL A 546 -2.08 1.87 22.16
C VAL A 546 -2.76 2.93 21.30
N ASP A 547 -3.58 3.79 21.91
CA ASP A 547 -4.23 4.91 21.22
C ASP A 547 -3.21 5.89 20.63
N GLU A 548 -2.14 6.23 21.37
CA GLU A 548 -1.03 7.06 20.89
C GLU A 548 -0.34 6.42 19.67
N ALA A 549 -0.03 5.12 19.74
CA ALA A 549 0.59 4.38 18.65
C ALA A 549 -0.32 4.32 17.41
N VAL A 550 -1.59 3.96 17.60
CA VAL A 550 -2.58 3.88 16.52
C VAL A 550 -2.80 5.26 15.88
N LYS A 551 -2.94 6.32 16.67
CA LYS A 551 -3.08 7.69 16.16
C LYS A 551 -1.88 8.12 15.33
N LYS A 552 -0.66 7.82 15.81
CA LYS A 552 0.56 8.11 15.07
C LYS A 552 0.63 7.34 13.75
N PHE A 553 0.45 6.02 13.78
CA PHE A 553 0.67 5.15 12.63
C PHE A 553 -0.49 5.16 11.62
N SER A 554 -1.72 5.47 12.03
CA SER A 554 -2.86 5.73 11.14
C SER A 554 -2.88 7.16 10.59
N GLN A 555 -1.87 7.98 10.94
CA GLN A 555 -1.77 9.37 10.54
C GLN A 555 -2.95 10.24 11.02
N GLY A 556 -3.50 9.93 12.19
CA GLY A 556 -4.62 10.62 12.80
C GLY A 556 -5.99 10.19 12.29
N ALA A 557 -6.07 9.17 11.42
CA ALA A 557 -7.35 8.62 10.96
C ALA A 557 -8.11 7.88 12.08
N LEU A 558 -7.37 7.32 13.04
CA LEU A 558 -7.90 6.60 14.19
C LEU A 558 -7.41 7.28 15.48
N GLU A 559 -8.30 7.44 16.45
CA GLU A 559 -7.95 8.03 17.75
C GLU A 559 -7.98 7.01 18.89
N HIS A 560 -8.90 6.05 18.83
CA HIS A 560 -9.13 5.07 19.89
C HIS A 560 -9.22 3.66 19.31
N VAL A 561 -8.66 2.67 20.01
CA VAL A 561 -8.85 1.25 19.70
C VAL A 561 -9.02 0.43 20.97
N THR A 562 -10.00 -0.48 20.96
CA THR A 562 -10.12 -1.55 21.95
C THR A 562 -9.61 -2.88 21.38
N LEU A 563 -8.85 -3.62 22.19
CA LEU A 563 -8.25 -4.89 21.78
C LEU A 563 -9.16 -6.10 22.03
N TYR A 564 -10.18 -5.98 22.86
CA TYR A 564 -11.03 -7.12 23.23
C TYR A 564 -12.53 -6.85 23.07
N SER A 565 -12.89 -5.74 22.41
CA SER A 565 -14.27 -5.40 22.03
C SER A 565 -14.43 -5.27 20.51
N ILE A 566 -15.58 -5.74 20.01
CA ILE A 566 -16.00 -5.47 18.61
C ILE A 566 -17.02 -4.35 18.51
N MET A 567 -17.64 -3.97 19.63
CA MET A 567 -18.74 -3.03 19.68
C MET A 567 -18.25 -1.59 19.89
N GLN A 568 -17.18 -1.42 20.66
CA GLN A 568 -16.63 -0.10 20.98
C GLN A 568 -15.25 0.04 20.36
N ASP A 569 -15.10 1.00 19.44
CA ASP A 569 -13.82 1.36 18.81
C ASP A 569 -12.97 0.13 18.38
N PRO A 570 -13.53 -0.81 17.60
CA PRO A 570 -12.81 -2.01 17.23
C PRO A 570 -11.55 -1.67 16.43
N MET A 571 -10.51 -2.49 16.57
CA MET A 571 -9.35 -2.43 15.67
C MET A 571 -9.82 -2.61 14.22
N THR A 572 -9.33 -1.74 13.33
CA THR A 572 -9.68 -1.78 11.92
C THR A 572 -9.16 -3.04 11.23
N SER A 573 -9.67 -3.35 10.03
CA SER A 573 -9.19 -4.47 9.22
C SER A 573 -8.67 -3.99 7.86
N CYS A 574 -7.56 -4.56 7.38
CA CYS A 574 -7.03 -4.22 6.04
C CYS A 574 -7.79 -4.94 4.93
N GLY A 575 -7.65 -6.27 4.84
CA GLY A 575 -8.25 -7.08 3.77
C GLY A 575 -7.67 -8.49 3.63
N CYS A 576 -6.57 -8.79 4.33
CA CYS A 576 -5.91 -10.10 4.33
C CYS A 576 -6.42 -11.05 5.43
N PHE A 577 -7.53 -10.74 6.10
CA PHE A 577 -8.10 -11.59 7.15
C PHE A 577 -8.50 -12.98 6.64
N GLU A 578 -8.27 -14.01 7.46
CA GLU A 578 -8.70 -15.38 7.16
C GLU A 578 -10.20 -15.57 7.42
N CYS A 579 -10.71 -14.88 8.44
CA CYS A 579 -12.11 -14.92 8.88
C CYS A 579 -12.67 -13.52 9.13
N ILE A 580 -13.99 -13.39 9.05
CA ILE A 580 -14.72 -12.21 9.50
C ILE A 580 -15.75 -12.65 10.53
N CYS A 581 -15.78 -11.93 11.65
CA CYS A 581 -16.79 -12.02 12.68
C CYS A 581 -17.78 -10.86 12.49
N GLY A 582 -19.07 -11.15 12.51
CA GLY A 582 -20.15 -10.16 12.43
C GLY A 582 -21.23 -10.42 13.47
N ILE A 583 -21.76 -9.35 14.07
CA ILE A 583 -22.85 -9.42 15.05
C ILE A 583 -24.15 -9.95 14.43
N GLU A 584 -24.78 -10.91 15.11
CA GLU A 584 -26.08 -11.48 14.77
C GLU A 584 -27.05 -11.20 15.93
N PRO A 585 -27.86 -10.11 15.83
CA PRO A 585 -28.65 -9.64 16.96
C PRO A 585 -29.77 -10.60 17.39
N PHE A 586 -30.34 -11.42 16.50
CA PHE A 586 -31.48 -12.29 16.85
C PHE A 586 -31.11 -13.39 17.83
N SER A 587 -29.87 -13.86 17.79
CA SER A 587 -29.30 -14.88 18.68
C SER A 587 -28.45 -14.32 19.82
N ASN A 588 -28.36 -12.98 19.93
CA ASN A 588 -27.50 -12.30 20.92
C ASN A 588 -26.02 -12.76 20.82
N GLY A 589 -25.54 -13.00 19.60
CA GLY A 589 -24.24 -13.59 19.36
C GLY A 589 -23.56 -13.07 18.10
N VAL A 590 -22.57 -13.82 17.63
CA VAL A 590 -21.79 -13.52 16.43
C VAL A 590 -21.68 -14.72 15.50
N VAL A 591 -21.63 -14.40 14.21
CA VAL A 591 -21.43 -15.31 13.09
C VAL A 591 -19.99 -15.12 12.60
N ILE A 592 -19.24 -16.21 12.40
CA ILE A 592 -17.89 -16.15 11.83
C ILE A 592 -17.87 -16.90 10.51
N ALA A 593 -17.38 -16.26 9.44
CA ALA A 593 -17.16 -16.90 8.14
C ALA A 593 -15.69 -16.83 7.73
N ASN A 594 -15.14 -17.93 7.23
CA ASN A 594 -13.79 -17.98 6.65
C ASN A 594 -13.80 -17.68 5.15
N ARG A 595 -12.65 -17.22 4.63
CA ARG A 595 -12.46 -16.80 3.23
C ARG A 595 -12.84 -17.86 2.20
N GLU A 596 -12.67 -19.13 2.54
CA GLU A 596 -12.92 -20.26 1.64
C GLU A 596 -14.42 -20.59 1.50
N TYR A 597 -15.25 -20.17 2.46
CA TYR A 597 -16.69 -20.40 2.45
C TYR A 597 -17.40 -19.42 1.51
N ALA A 598 -18.00 -19.97 0.45
CA ALA A 598 -18.69 -19.20 -0.58
C ALA A 598 -20.22 -19.10 -0.38
N GLY A 599 -20.75 -19.76 0.65
CA GLY A 599 -22.18 -19.80 0.91
C GLY A 599 -22.70 -18.55 1.62
N MET A 600 -24.02 -18.51 1.80
CA MET A 600 -24.69 -17.47 2.56
C MET A 600 -24.50 -17.70 4.06
N THR A 601 -24.35 -16.62 4.83
CA THR A 601 -24.35 -16.68 6.30
C THR A 601 -25.72 -16.25 6.84
N PRO A 602 -26.06 -16.55 8.11
CA PRO A 602 -27.26 -16.04 8.77
C PRO A 602 -27.41 -14.51 8.75
N LEU A 603 -26.33 -13.76 8.48
CA LEU A 603 -26.38 -12.31 8.33
C LEU A 603 -26.97 -11.84 6.98
N GLY A 604 -27.32 -12.77 6.09
CA GLY A 604 -27.78 -12.44 4.73
C GLY A 604 -26.65 -11.92 3.83
N MET A 605 -25.40 -12.18 4.21
CA MET A 605 -24.20 -11.82 3.44
C MET A 605 -23.29 -13.03 3.24
N THR A 606 -22.61 -13.05 2.10
CA THR A 606 -21.47 -13.93 1.80
C THR A 606 -20.17 -13.34 2.38
N PHE A 607 -19.10 -14.14 2.46
CA PHE A 607 -17.80 -13.64 2.92
C PHE A 607 -17.29 -12.41 2.15
N PRO A 608 -17.34 -12.35 0.80
CA PRO A 608 -16.92 -11.15 0.06
C PRO A 608 -17.74 -9.89 0.40
N GLU A 609 -19.03 -10.03 0.65
CA GLU A 609 -19.90 -8.91 1.06
C GLU A 609 -19.51 -8.43 2.46
N MET A 610 -19.33 -9.33 3.43
CA MET A 610 -18.80 -8.99 4.75
C MET A 610 -17.41 -8.33 4.67
N ALA A 611 -16.54 -8.82 3.77
CA ALA A 611 -15.19 -8.29 3.58
C ALA A 611 -15.22 -6.84 3.08
N SER A 612 -16.15 -6.53 2.18
CA SER A 612 -16.34 -5.17 1.64
C SER A 612 -16.79 -4.17 2.71
N MET A 613 -17.51 -4.64 3.74
CA MET A 613 -17.95 -3.80 4.85
C MET A 613 -16.87 -3.61 5.91
N THR A 614 -15.99 -4.60 6.10
CA THR A 614 -15.04 -4.67 7.23
C THR A 614 -13.63 -4.15 6.86
N GLY A 615 -13.21 -4.33 5.61
CA GLY A 615 -11.87 -3.99 5.15
C GLY A 615 -11.63 -2.48 4.94
N GLY A 616 -10.41 -2.13 4.53
CA GLY A 616 -10.05 -0.77 4.13
C GLY A 616 -9.56 0.15 5.25
N GLY A 617 -9.38 -0.37 6.47
CA GLY A 617 -8.82 0.43 7.58
C GLY A 617 -9.84 1.37 8.22
N VAL A 618 -11.12 0.99 8.19
CA VAL A 618 -12.25 1.72 8.80
C VAL A 618 -12.66 1.02 10.10
N GLN A 619 -13.12 1.77 11.10
CA GLN A 619 -13.72 1.20 12.31
C GLN A 619 -15.17 0.85 12.06
N THR A 620 -15.50 -0.43 12.24
CA THR A 620 -16.81 -0.99 11.91
C THR A 620 -17.39 -1.70 13.13
N PRO A 621 -18.00 -0.96 14.08
CA PRO A 621 -18.66 -1.56 15.23
C PRO A 621 -19.58 -2.73 14.85
N GLY A 622 -19.38 -3.88 15.50
CA GLY A 622 -20.10 -5.13 15.24
C GLY A 622 -19.46 -6.03 14.16
N PHE A 623 -18.41 -5.60 13.47
CA PHE A 623 -17.67 -6.39 12.49
C PHE A 623 -16.17 -6.33 12.71
N MET A 624 -15.48 -7.47 12.62
CA MET A 624 -14.01 -7.51 12.66
C MET A 624 -13.43 -8.62 11.78
N GLY A 625 -12.33 -8.32 11.09
CA GLY A 625 -11.48 -9.32 10.46
C GLY A 625 -10.48 -9.91 11.44
N HIS A 626 -10.24 -11.22 11.39
CA HIS A 626 -9.26 -11.89 12.23
C HIS A 626 -8.71 -13.18 11.60
N GLY A 627 -7.62 -13.71 12.17
CA GLY A 627 -7.08 -15.02 11.80
C GLY A 627 -7.88 -16.17 12.43
N LYS A 628 -7.76 -17.38 11.88
CA LYS A 628 -8.41 -18.60 12.40
C LYS A 628 -7.96 -18.91 13.83
N HIS A 629 -6.68 -18.66 14.14
CA HIS A 629 -6.10 -18.93 15.46
C HIS A 629 -6.77 -18.10 16.58
N PHE A 630 -7.24 -16.89 16.28
CA PHE A 630 -7.81 -15.99 17.27
C PHE A 630 -9.16 -16.48 17.82
N ILE A 631 -9.89 -17.33 17.09
CA ILE A 631 -11.22 -17.84 17.49
C ILE A 631 -11.17 -18.57 18.84
N GLY A 632 -10.11 -19.34 19.08
CA GLY A 632 -9.93 -20.07 20.33
C GLY A 632 -9.22 -19.27 21.44
N SER A 633 -8.95 -17.97 21.24
CA SER A 633 -8.25 -17.14 22.22
C SER A 633 -9.10 -16.84 23.45
N LYS A 634 -8.47 -16.74 24.63
CA LYS A 634 -9.12 -16.27 25.86
C LYS A 634 -9.45 -14.77 25.83
N LYS A 635 -8.87 -14.04 24.87
CA LYS A 635 -9.10 -12.61 24.63
C LYS A 635 -10.06 -12.32 23.48
N PHE A 636 -10.49 -13.35 22.75
CA PHE A 636 -11.51 -13.20 21.70
C PHE A 636 -12.76 -12.58 22.33
N MET A 637 -13.15 -11.38 21.89
CA MET A 637 -14.37 -10.67 22.36
C MET A 637 -14.58 -10.69 23.88
N LYS A 638 -13.50 -10.61 24.67
CA LYS A 638 -13.57 -10.75 26.13
C LYS A 638 -14.58 -9.76 26.74
N ALA A 639 -14.67 -8.55 26.20
CA ALA A 639 -15.57 -7.52 26.67
C ALA A 639 -17.05 -7.87 26.46
N GLU A 640 -17.39 -8.56 25.37
CA GLU A 640 -18.77 -8.98 25.06
C GLU A 640 -19.14 -10.36 25.62
N GLY A 641 -18.24 -11.04 26.32
CA GLY A 641 -18.48 -12.37 26.90
C GLY A 641 -17.80 -13.53 26.17
N GLY A 642 -16.95 -13.20 25.20
CA GLY A 642 -15.98 -14.12 24.62
C GLY A 642 -16.56 -15.16 23.68
N ILE A 643 -15.94 -16.33 23.65
CA ILE A 643 -16.27 -17.39 22.69
C ILE A 643 -17.71 -17.93 22.84
N GLU A 644 -18.35 -17.75 24.01
CA GLU A 644 -19.77 -18.12 24.22
C GLU A 644 -20.72 -17.34 23.33
N ARG A 645 -20.27 -16.24 22.71
CA ARG A 645 -21.04 -15.47 21.72
C ARG A 645 -21.04 -16.11 20.33
N ILE A 646 -20.16 -17.06 20.04
CA ILE A 646 -20.07 -17.65 18.70
C ILE A 646 -21.26 -18.58 18.50
N VAL A 647 -22.20 -18.19 17.63
CA VAL A 647 -23.44 -18.94 17.40
C VAL A 647 -23.46 -19.67 16.07
N TRP A 648 -22.62 -19.27 15.12
CA TRP A 648 -22.55 -19.89 13.81
C TRP A 648 -21.16 -19.83 13.20
N MET A 649 -20.73 -20.94 12.60
CA MET A 649 -19.47 -21.07 11.84
C MET A 649 -19.64 -22.09 10.71
N PRO A 650 -18.99 -21.93 9.54
CA PRO A 650 -18.96 -22.98 8.54
C PRO A 650 -18.39 -24.28 9.13
N LYS A 651 -18.94 -25.42 8.71
CA LYS A 651 -18.57 -26.72 9.27
C LYS A 651 -17.07 -27.00 9.17
N GLU A 652 -16.46 -26.70 8.03
CA GLU A 652 -15.02 -26.85 7.82
C GLU A 652 -14.20 -26.00 8.81
N LEU A 653 -14.64 -24.76 9.08
CA LEU A 653 -14.00 -23.89 10.07
C LEU A 653 -14.17 -24.46 11.48
N LYS A 654 -15.38 -24.93 11.84
CA LYS A 654 -15.64 -25.58 13.13
C LYS A 654 -14.70 -26.76 13.34
N GLU A 655 -14.58 -27.65 12.36
CA GLU A 655 -13.69 -28.80 12.40
C GLU A 655 -12.22 -28.38 12.57
N THR A 656 -11.80 -27.33 11.85
CA THR A 656 -10.43 -26.79 11.93
C THR A 656 -10.08 -26.27 13.32
N VAL A 657 -11.00 -25.57 13.99
CA VAL A 657 -10.73 -24.95 15.31
C VAL A 657 -11.24 -25.76 16.50
N ALA A 658 -11.85 -26.92 16.26
CA ALA A 658 -12.62 -27.65 17.27
C ALA A 658 -11.80 -27.96 18.53
N GLU A 659 -10.60 -28.50 18.37
CA GLU A 659 -9.74 -28.87 19.50
C GLU A 659 -9.43 -27.66 20.39
N ARG A 660 -8.98 -26.55 19.78
CA ARG A 660 -8.62 -25.34 20.51
C ARG A 660 -9.84 -24.67 21.13
N LEU A 661 -10.93 -24.53 20.37
CA LEU A 661 -12.14 -23.86 20.84
C LEU A 661 -12.81 -24.62 21.99
N ASN A 662 -12.92 -25.95 21.90
CA ASN A 662 -13.45 -26.78 22.98
C ASN A 662 -12.54 -26.79 24.21
N LYS A 663 -11.20 -26.79 24.02
CA LYS A 663 -10.25 -26.62 25.13
C LYS A 663 -10.50 -25.29 25.86
N THR A 664 -10.61 -24.18 25.13
CA THR A 664 -10.87 -22.86 25.72
C THR A 664 -12.24 -22.81 26.41
N ALA A 665 -13.29 -23.37 25.80
CA ALA A 665 -14.62 -23.42 26.39
C ALA A 665 -14.66 -24.24 27.69
N ARG A 666 -13.93 -25.35 27.73
CA ARG A 666 -13.77 -26.18 28.93
C ARG A 666 -13.02 -25.42 30.03
N GLU A 667 -11.94 -24.74 29.68
CA GLU A 667 -11.12 -23.99 30.62
C GLU A 667 -11.85 -22.79 31.25
N LEU A 668 -12.63 -22.05 30.45
CA LEU A 668 -13.30 -20.83 30.89
C LEU A 668 -14.69 -21.08 31.48
N TYR A 669 -15.44 -22.03 30.93
CA TYR A 669 -16.88 -22.19 31.21
C TYR A 669 -17.29 -23.62 31.58
N GLY A 670 -16.37 -24.58 31.51
CA GLY A 670 -16.66 -25.99 31.83
C GLY A 670 -17.48 -26.72 30.78
N ILE A 671 -17.60 -26.19 29.56
CA ILE A 671 -18.34 -26.80 28.45
C ILE A 671 -17.39 -27.68 27.64
N GLU A 672 -17.64 -28.99 27.57
CA GLU A 672 -16.72 -29.92 26.87
C GLU A 672 -16.84 -29.88 25.34
N ASN A 673 -18.05 -29.83 24.80
CA ASN A 673 -18.31 -29.89 23.35
C ASN A 673 -19.04 -28.62 22.88
N PHE A 674 -18.44 -27.46 23.12
CA PHE A 674 -19.04 -26.18 22.75
C PHE A 674 -19.31 -26.07 21.24
N THR A 675 -18.43 -26.61 20.40
CA THR A 675 -18.58 -26.62 18.94
C THR A 675 -19.87 -27.29 18.44
N ASP A 676 -20.42 -28.25 19.20
CA ASP A 676 -21.67 -28.94 18.84
C ASP A 676 -22.90 -28.08 19.11
N MET A 677 -22.75 -27.02 19.93
CA MET A 677 -23.82 -26.06 20.23
C MET A 677 -23.88 -24.93 19.20
N ILE A 678 -22.86 -24.79 18.34
CA ILE A 678 -22.72 -23.73 17.33
C ILE A 678 -23.38 -24.21 16.02
N GLY A 679 -24.24 -23.40 15.41
CA GLY A 679 -24.83 -23.70 14.10
C GLY A 679 -23.80 -23.68 12.97
N ASP A 680 -24.14 -24.31 11.84
CA ASP A 680 -23.35 -24.28 10.61
C ASP A 680 -24.25 -24.32 9.36
N GLU A 681 -23.67 -24.28 8.17
CA GLU A 681 -24.41 -24.24 6.90
C GLU A 681 -25.23 -25.50 6.62
N THR A 682 -24.96 -26.60 7.33
CA THR A 682 -25.76 -27.84 7.21
C THR A 682 -27.04 -27.78 8.04
N ILE A 683 -27.16 -26.77 8.91
CA ILE A 683 -28.27 -26.56 9.85
C ILE A 683 -29.06 -25.31 9.45
N ALA A 684 -28.39 -24.16 9.33
CA ALA A 684 -29.04 -22.86 9.13
C ALA A 684 -28.20 -21.93 8.25
N THR A 685 -28.88 -21.20 7.36
CA THR A 685 -28.31 -20.05 6.63
C THR A 685 -29.14 -18.77 6.83
N ASP A 686 -30.07 -18.79 7.78
CA ASP A 686 -30.97 -17.70 8.13
C ASP A 686 -31.12 -17.58 9.66
N PRO A 687 -31.44 -16.38 10.20
CA PRO A 687 -31.52 -16.17 11.65
C PRO A 687 -32.62 -16.98 12.35
N GLU A 688 -33.76 -17.22 11.70
CA GLU A 688 -34.90 -17.89 12.35
C GLU A 688 -34.57 -19.35 12.63
N THR A 689 -34.05 -20.06 11.62
CA THR A 689 -33.60 -21.45 11.75
C THR A 689 -32.44 -21.56 12.75
N LEU A 690 -31.52 -20.59 12.74
CA LEU A 690 -30.41 -20.54 13.70
C LEU A 690 -30.90 -20.43 15.14
N VAL A 691 -31.78 -19.47 15.45
CA VAL A 691 -32.31 -19.28 16.81
C VAL A 691 -33.04 -20.52 17.32
N ALA A 692 -33.80 -21.20 16.45
CA ALA A 692 -34.47 -22.44 16.80
C ALA A 692 -33.47 -23.55 17.21
N PHE A 693 -32.40 -23.73 16.41
CA PHE A 693 -31.33 -24.68 16.72
C PHE A 693 -30.63 -24.34 18.05
N LEU A 694 -30.25 -23.08 18.25
CA LEU A 694 -29.58 -22.62 19.47
C LEU A 694 -30.44 -22.82 20.72
N THR A 695 -31.76 -22.65 20.58
CA THR A 695 -32.72 -22.86 21.68
C THR A 695 -32.79 -24.35 22.07
N GLU A 696 -32.83 -25.25 21.07
CA GLU A 696 -32.82 -26.70 21.29
C GLU A 696 -31.52 -27.14 21.99
N HIS A 697 -30.40 -26.55 21.61
CA HIS A 697 -29.07 -26.87 22.15
C HIS A 697 -28.71 -26.06 23.41
N GLN A 698 -29.63 -25.24 23.92
CA GLN A 698 -29.44 -24.40 25.12
C GLN A 698 -28.17 -23.55 25.04
N HIS A 699 -27.94 -22.92 23.89
CA HIS A 699 -26.74 -22.13 23.66
C HIS A 699 -26.61 -20.98 24.68
N PRO A 700 -25.42 -20.79 25.32
CA PRO A 700 -25.25 -19.82 26.40
C PRO A 700 -25.57 -18.38 25.98
N ALA A 701 -25.23 -17.97 24.75
CA ALA A 701 -25.49 -16.63 24.20
C ALA A 701 -26.94 -16.14 24.40
N LEU A 702 -27.93 -17.05 24.31
CA LEU A 702 -29.36 -16.70 24.42
C LEU A 702 -29.75 -16.20 25.83
N SER A 703 -28.94 -16.51 26.83
CA SER A 703 -29.18 -16.18 28.25
C SER A 703 -28.24 -15.11 28.80
N MET A 704 -27.24 -14.69 28.01
CA MET A 704 -26.31 -13.63 28.38
C MET A 704 -26.98 -12.26 28.27
N GLU A 705 -26.39 -11.25 28.91
CA GLU A 705 -26.81 -9.86 28.72
C GLU A 705 -26.81 -9.49 27.23
N PRO A 706 -27.73 -8.63 26.76
CA PRO A 706 -27.71 -8.13 25.40
C PRO A 706 -26.36 -7.49 25.03
N MET A 707 -25.85 -7.79 23.83
CA MET A 707 -24.65 -7.12 23.30
C MET A 707 -24.90 -5.65 22.92
N MET A 708 -26.17 -5.25 22.79
CA MET A 708 -26.63 -3.91 22.39
C MET A 708 -27.82 -3.44 23.22
#